data_AF-L7CNM0-F1
#
_entry.id   AF-L7CNM0-F1
#
_cell.length_a   1.000
_cell.length_b   1.000
_cell.length_c   1.000
_cell.angle_alpha   90.00
_cell.angle_beta   90.00
_cell.angle_gamma   90.00
#
_symmetry.space_group_name_H-M   'P 1'
#
loop_
_entity.id
_entity.type
_entity.pdbx_description
1 polymer ?
#
loop_
_entity_poly.entity_id
_entity_poly.type
_entity_poly.pdbx_seq_one_letter_code
_entity_poly.pdbx_strand_id
1 'polypeptide(L)'
;MTRINTNVSSLVAQNRLASSNNDLQQSLTRLSTGLRINKASEDPAGVLASGALRAEITGLTKAISNTTRASQIISTADSALGQVGNLLNDIRGLVVEAANTGGLSSDEIAANQLQIDSSLEAINRISQTTTFQGRKLLDGSQDYVSTLSTTPGIADYAIDQANLGTVGSVDVEVNVAAAATKANVSINANAFDPPLDGDAVATSKLATNTYYHAVLNDSGIRITGDFESVQFIDDGSFNSLPAASINDGVLTLRYDSFDQPHSINMSANAINSLPGIEAHWEGGPFENTQQTGVVRPVHAGIEVARSDGGNIAISYSDSDQSATTASYDEQTNTVNIALGTDETSKGFVDIAQLVNDLPALSDGTELTATVIDSDGEETTGPSQRLNLTADDFNTNTTNFEPKLNGDLIFELRGSAGSETFQFSDGATALQIAAAVNLVSDSTGVVASTENGLNFTSQEYGSDQSVEIEVIGESDAGTFKSNLSETRALGSDVDATVNGVKAGGSGNNLSINTSTLDLSITVEDGSSSNFSFSITGGGATFQLGPDATSTQQASLGIGSVSTGKLGGSSGRLYELGSGQSKSLINDVHGAAKVIDEVMHKVVNMRGRLGSFQATTLQSSLVSLNETKANLQEAVSSISDADFAQESANLTRAQILVQSGTNVLSLANQNPRNVLSLLG
;
A
#
# COMPACT_ATOMS: atom_id res chain seq x y z
N MET A 1 74.25 80.59 -41.48
CA MET A 1 74.97 79.68 -42.40
C MET A 1 73.96 78.77 -43.09
N THR A 2 73.52 79.15 -44.28
CA THR A 2 72.67 78.33 -45.17
C THR A 2 73.56 77.39 -45.96
N ARG A 3 73.62 76.10 -45.59
CA ARG A 3 74.25 75.07 -46.43
C ARG A 3 73.32 74.80 -47.63
N ILE A 4 73.80 75.01 -48.85
CA ILE A 4 72.99 74.95 -50.09
C ILE A 4 72.65 73.50 -50.49
N ASN A 5 73.53 72.53 -50.19
CA ASN A 5 73.34 71.12 -50.55
C ASN A 5 72.35 70.34 -49.67
N THR A 6 71.95 70.86 -48.51
CA THR A 6 71.01 70.17 -47.61
C THR A 6 69.98 71.16 -47.11
N ASN A 7 68.80 71.15 -47.73
CA ASN A 7 67.70 72.02 -47.35
C ASN A 7 66.96 71.45 -46.13
N VAL A 8 67.42 71.82 -44.93
CA VAL A 8 66.85 71.35 -43.66
C VAL A 8 65.37 71.77 -43.54
N SER A 9 64.99 72.95 -44.02
CA SER A 9 63.59 73.42 -43.98
C SER A 9 62.66 72.56 -44.84
N SER A 10 63.13 72.12 -46.01
CA SER A 10 62.40 71.19 -46.88
C SER A 10 62.34 69.79 -46.29
N LEU A 11 63.42 69.29 -45.67
CA LEU A 11 63.42 67.98 -45.00
C LEU A 11 62.47 67.95 -43.80
N VAL A 12 62.42 69.03 -43.00
CA VAL A 12 61.48 69.18 -41.89
C VAL A 12 60.04 69.25 -42.40
N ALA A 13 59.79 70.03 -43.47
CA ALA A 13 58.47 70.10 -44.10
C ALA A 13 58.04 68.75 -44.69
N GLN A 14 58.95 67.99 -45.29
CA GLN A 14 58.70 66.64 -45.82
C GLN A 14 58.37 65.64 -44.71
N ASN A 15 59.12 65.64 -43.60
CA ASN A 15 58.82 64.79 -42.44
C ASN A 15 57.48 65.13 -41.80
N ARG A 16 57.12 66.42 -41.71
CA ARG A 16 55.80 66.86 -41.22
C ARG A 16 54.68 66.47 -42.18
N LEU A 17 54.87 66.62 -43.48
CA LEU A 17 53.92 66.17 -44.51
C LEU A 17 53.73 64.65 -44.49
N ALA A 18 54.80 63.88 -44.32
CA ALA A 18 54.73 62.43 -44.16
C ALA A 18 53.94 62.02 -42.91
N SER A 19 54.15 62.70 -41.78
CA SER A 19 53.35 62.51 -40.56
C SER A 19 51.87 62.81 -40.82
N SER A 20 51.53 63.97 -41.42
CA SER A 20 50.15 64.34 -41.72
C SER A 20 49.48 63.37 -42.71
N ASN A 21 50.24 62.82 -43.66
CA ASN A 21 49.75 61.78 -44.58
C ASN A 21 49.46 60.46 -43.84
N ASN A 22 50.28 60.09 -42.87
CA ASN A 22 50.02 58.90 -42.03
C ASN A 22 48.78 59.10 -41.16
N ASP A 23 48.62 60.27 -40.54
CA ASP A 23 47.44 60.63 -39.75
C ASP A 23 46.16 60.58 -40.62
N LEU A 24 46.22 61.14 -41.84
CA LEU A 24 45.14 61.08 -42.81
C LEU A 24 44.76 59.64 -43.15
N GLN A 25 45.74 58.77 -43.44
CA GLN A 25 45.50 57.37 -43.76
C GLN A 25 44.92 56.59 -42.57
N GLN A 26 45.35 56.90 -41.35
CA GLN A 26 44.82 56.29 -40.14
C GLN A 26 43.36 56.69 -39.92
N SER A 27 43.02 57.98 -40.02
CA SER A 27 41.64 58.46 -39.92
C SER A 27 40.73 57.86 -40.99
N LEU A 28 41.21 57.77 -42.24
CA LEU A 28 40.49 57.10 -43.32
C LEU A 28 40.24 55.62 -43.01
N THR A 29 41.23 54.91 -42.47
CA THR A 29 41.10 53.49 -42.13
C THR A 29 40.08 53.30 -41.00
N ARG A 30 40.11 54.14 -39.96
CA ARG A 30 39.16 54.09 -38.84
C ARG A 30 37.73 54.43 -39.27
N LEU A 31 37.54 55.46 -40.11
CA LEU A 31 36.23 55.80 -40.69
C LEU A 31 35.70 54.72 -41.62
N SER A 32 36.58 54.08 -42.39
CA SER A 32 36.18 53.03 -43.34
C SER A 32 35.83 51.71 -42.67
N THR A 33 36.48 51.38 -41.56
CA THR A 33 36.24 50.13 -40.81
C THR A 33 35.23 50.30 -39.70
N GLY A 34 34.97 51.53 -39.26
CA GLY A 34 34.21 51.83 -38.05
C GLY A 34 34.94 51.48 -36.76
N LEU A 35 36.19 51.02 -36.83
CA LEU A 35 36.97 50.55 -35.68
C LEU A 35 38.06 51.55 -35.34
N ARG A 36 38.16 51.92 -34.06
CA ARG A 36 39.26 52.68 -33.47
C ARG A 36 40.57 51.90 -33.51
N ILE A 37 40.50 50.59 -33.24
CA ILE A 37 41.66 49.68 -33.22
C ILE A 37 41.64 48.81 -34.48
N ASN A 38 42.56 49.05 -35.41
CA ASN A 38 42.64 48.29 -36.66
C ASN A 38 43.80 47.29 -36.67
N LYS A 39 44.89 47.60 -35.95
CA LYS A 39 46.05 46.72 -35.84
C LYS A 39 46.39 46.51 -34.36
N ALA A 40 46.84 45.31 -34.02
CA ALA A 40 47.30 44.98 -32.67
C ALA A 40 48.45 45.89 -32.19
N SER A 41 49.24 46.47 -33.10
CA SER A 41 50.30 47.42 -32.77
C SER A 41 49.79 48.77 -32.28
N GLU A 42 48.53 49.14 -32.54
CA GLU A 42 47.96 50.44 -32.16
C GLU A 42 47.49 50.47 -30.69
N ASP A 43 46.92 49.35 -30.22
CA ASP A 43 46.42 49.18 -28.85
C ASP A 43 46.42 47.69 -28.47
N PRO A 44 47.58 47.11 -28.08
CA PRO A 44 47.67 45.69 -27.76
C PRO A 44 46.73 45.26 -26.63
N ALA A 45 46.57 46.11 -25.61
CA ALA A 45 45.69 45.85 -24.48
C ALA A 45 44.21 45.89 -24.90
N GLY A 46 43.81 46.87 -25.72
CA GLY A 46 42.46 46.98 -26.26
C GLY A 46 42.07 45.81 -27.17
N VAL A 47 43.00 45.31 -27.99
CA VAL A 47 42.75 44.09 -28.80
C VAL A 47 42.59 42.85 -27.92
N LEU A 48 43.39 42.70 -26.86
CA LEU A 48 43.24 41.57 -25.92
C LEU A 48 41.92 41.63 -25.17
N ALA A 49 41.56 42.80 -24.62
CA ALA A 49 40.31 43.00 -23.91
C ALA A 49 39.09 42.78 -24.81
N SER A 50 39.05 43.43 -25.99
CA SER A 50 37.96 43.23 -26.95
C SER A 50 37.91 41.80 -27.51
N GLY A 51 39.05 41.13 -27.64
CA GLY A 51 39.14 39.72 -28.02
C GLY A 51 38.51 38.79 -26.98
N ALA A 52 38.82 38.99 -25.70
CA ALA A 52 38.21 38.24 -24.61
C ALA A 52 36.69 38.44 -24.54
N LEU A 53 36.22 39.70 -24.60
CA LEU A 53 34.80 40.01 -24.62
C LEU A 53 34.06 39.42 -25.84
N ARG A 54 34.69 39.42 -27.02
CA ARG A 54 34.13 38.78 -28.23
C ARG A 54 34.04 37.27 -28.10
N ALA A 55 35.01 36.63 -27.43
CA ALA A 55 34.95 35.20 -27.13
C ALA A 55 33.78 34.89 -26.19
N GLU A 56 33.59 35.71 -25.14
CA GLU A 56 32.47 35.59 -24.21
C GLU A 56 31.11 35.80 -24.89
N ILE A 57 30.96 36.85 -25.72
CA ILE A 57 29.76 37.07 -26.55
C ILE A 57 29.45 35.86 -27.45
N THR A 58 30.49 35.22 -27.97
CA THR A 58 30.33 34.00 -28.79
C THR A 58 29.77 32.86 -27.95
N GLY A 59 30.32 32.65 -26.74
CA GLY A 59 29.81 31.69 -25.75
C GLY A 59 28.35 31.97 -25.39
N LEU A 60 28.02 33.20 -25.01
CA LEU A 60 26.65 33.62 -24.67
C LEU A 60 25.69 33.43 -25.84
N THR A 61 26.12 33.70 -27.08
CA THR A 61 25.27 33.48 -28.27
C THR A 61 24.97 32.00 -28.47
N LYS A 62 25.90 31.10 -28.16
CA LYS A 62 25.64 29.64 -28.17
C LYS A 62 24.74 29.23 -27.03
N ALA A 63 24.96 29.77 -25.83
CA ALA A 63 24.14 29.54 -24.65
C ALA A 63 22.67 29.95 -24.87
N ILE A 64 22.42 31.14 -25.44
CA ILE A 64 21.09 31.60 -25.84
C ILE A 64 20.46 30.64 -26.86
N SER A 65 21.20 30.25 -27.90
CA SER A 65 20.71 29.30 -28.90
C SER A 65 20.36 27.93 -28.31
N ASN A 66 21.15 27.45 -27.34
CA ASN A 66 20.89 26.19 -26.62
C ASN A 66 19.63 26.31 -25.75
N THR A 67 19.48 27.43 -25.04
CA THR A 67 18.31 27.72 -24.18
C THR A 67 17.03 27.82 -25.02
N THR A 68 17.07 28.50 -26.16
CA THR A 68 15.93 28.54 -27.10
C THR A 68 15.58 27.15 -27.62
N ARG A 69 16.58 26.31 -27.94
CA ARG A 69 16.34 24.94 -28.36
C ARG A 69 15.76 24.08 -27.23
N ALA A 70 16.25 24.25 -26.00
CA ALA A 70 15.68 23.59 -24.82
C ALA A 70 14.20 23.96 -24.67
N SER A 71 13.85 25.25 -24.79
CA SER A 71 12.45 25.69 -24.74
C SER A 71 11.57 25.04 -25.81
N GLN A 72 12.09 24.85 -27.03
CA GLN A 72 11.36 24.15 -28.10
C GLN A 72 11.16 22.66 -27.79
N ILE A 73 12.15 21.99 -27.21
CA ILE A 73 12.05 20.59 -26.78
C ILE A 73 10.97 20.44 -25.71
N ILE A 74 11.01 21.28 -24.67
CA ILE A 74 10.05 21.27 -23.56
C ILE A 74 8.63 21.58 -24.06
N SER A 75 8.46 22.58 -24.93
CA SER A 75 7.16 22.92 -25.51
C SER A 75 6.59 21.80 -26.39
N THR A 76 7.44 21.06 -27.11
CA THR A 76 7.02 19.89 -27.89
C THR A 76 6.55 18.76 -26.98
N ALA A 77 7.28 18.50 -25.88
CA ALA A 77 6.90 17.50 -24.89
C ALA A 77 5.60 17.86 -24.16
N ASP A 78 5.44 19.11 -23.68
CA ASP A 78 4.22 19.58 -23.01
C ASP A 78 2.99 19.52 -23.94
N SER A 79 3.15 19.87 -25.22
CA SER A 79 2.05 19.77 -26.19
C SER A 79 1.58 18.32 -26.37
N ALA A 80 2.52 17.38 -26.46
CA ALA A 80 2.21 15.95 -26.57
C ALA A 80 1.60 15.39 -25.28
N LEU A 81 2.07 15.83 -24.11
CA LEU A 81 1.45 15.51 -22.82
C LEU A 81 0.04 16.08 -22.70
N GLY A 82 -0.24 17.24 -23.29
CA GLY A 82 -1.59 17.79 -23.40
C GLY A 82 -2.53 16.85 -24.19
N GLN A 83 -2.04 16.24 -25.28
CA GLN A 83 -2.81 15.24 -26.03
C GLN A 83 -3.04 13.96 -25.22
N VAL A 84 -2.02 13.47 -24.50
CA VAL A 84 -2.18 12.33 -23.58
C VAL A 84 -3.22 12.66 -22.50
N GLY A 85 -3.17 13.86 -21.92
CA GLY A 85 -4.15 14.33 -20.95
C GLY A 85 -5.59 14.32 -21.49
N ASN A 86 -5.82 14.71 -22.74
CA ASN A 86 -7.15 14.64 -23.36
C ASN A 86 -7.62 13.18 -23.50
N LEU A 87 -6.76 12.28 -23.98
CA LEU A 87 -7.09 10.85 -24.09
C LEU A 87 -7.39 10.21 -22.73
N LEU A 88 -6.69 10.62 -21.67
CA LEU A 88 -6.97 10.17 -20.30
C LEU A 88 -8.32 10.66 -19.79
N ASN A 89 -8.72 11.89 -20.12
CA ASN A 89 -10.06 12.39 -19.80
C ASN A 89 -11.15 11.62 -20.56
N ASP A 90 -10.90 11.25 -21.82
CA ASP A 90 -11.82 10.42 -22.59
C ASP A 90 -11.97 9.03 -21.95
N ILE A 91 -10.85 8.39 -21.57
CA ILE A 91 -10.87 7.11 -20.86
C ILE A 91 -11.62 7.25 -19.52
N ARG A 92 -11.37 8.32 -18.75
CA ARG A 92 -12.11 8.59 -17.50
C ARG A 92 -13.61 8.68 -17.74
N GLY A 93 -14.04 9.38 -18.78
CA GLY A 93 -15.45 9.48 -19.16
C GLY A 93 -16.07 8.10 -19.42
N LEU A 94 -15.38 7.26 -20.20
CA LEU A 94 -15.83 5.89 -20.51
C LEU A 94 -15.89 4.99 -19.26
N VAL A 95 -14.92 5.14 -18.34
CA VAL A 95 -14.91 4.40 -17.06
C VAL A 95 -16.10 4.81 -16.20
N VAL A 96 -16.38 6.11 -16.08
CA VAL A 96 -17.54 6.61 -15.32
C VAL A 96 -18.85 6.19 -15.96
N GLU A 97 -18.94 6.22 -17.29
CA GLU A 97 -20.13 5.76 -18.02
C GLU A 97 -20.37 4.26 -17.82
N ALA A 98 -19.32 3.44 -17.88
CA ALA A 98 -19.41 2.01 -17.66
C ALA A 98 -19.77 1.61 -16.22
N ALA A 99 -19.54 2.50 -15.24
CA ALA A 99 -20.00 2.30 -13.87
C ALA A 99 -21.54 2.30 -13.76
N ASN A 100 -22.27 2.81 -14.76
CA ASN A 100 -23.73 2.80 -14.81
C ASN A 100 -24.27 1.44 -15.32
N THR A 101 -24.03 0.37 -14.57
CA THR A 101 -24.40 -1.01 -14.93
C THR A 101 -25.90 -1.26 -14.98
N GLY A 102 -26.72 -0.42 -14.33
CA GLY A 102 -28.18 -0.48 -14.43
C GLY A 102 -28.74 0.16 -15.70
N GLY A 103 -27.94 0.98 -16.40
CA GLY A 103 -28.35 1.74 -17.58
C GLY A 103 -27.71 1.27 -18.90
N LEU A 104 -26.54 0.63 -18.85
CA LEU A 104 -25.82 0.13 -20.03
C LEU A 104 -25.93 -1.39 -20.16
N SER A 105 -26.05 -1.86 -21.40
CA SER A 105 -25.92 -3.28 -21.74
C SER A 105 -24.46 -3.74 -21.74
N SER A 106 -24.24 -5.05 -21.63
CA SER A 106 -22.90 -5.65 -21.72
C SER A 106 -22.22 -5.36 -23.07
N ASP A 107 -22.99 -5.26 -24.15
CA ASP A 107 -22.48 -4.97 -25.49
C ASP A 107 -22.02 -3.50 -25.60
N GLU A 108 -22.72 -2.58 -24.94
CA GLU A 108 -22.32 -1.17 -24.84
C GLU A 108 -21.05 -1.01 -24.01
N ILE A 109 -20.94 -1.72 -22.87
CA ILE A 109 -19.71 -1.73 -22.04
C ILE A 109 -18.54 -2.31 -22.84
N ALA A 110 -18.76 -3.39 -23.61
CA ALA A 110 -17.73 -3.95 -24.48
C ALA A 110 -17.32 -2.97 -25.60
N ALA A 111 -18.25 -2.19 -26.15
CA ALA A 111 -17.94 -1.15 -27.12
C ALA A 111 -17.11 0.00 -26.50
N ASN A 112 -17.47 0.44 -25.28
CA ASN A 112 -16.68 1.42 -24.52
C ASN A 112 -15.26 0.90 -24.24
N GLN A 113 -15.12 -0.39 -23.93
CA GLN A 113 -13.83 -1.03 -23.74
C GLN A 113 -12.97 -1.00 -25.01
N LEU A 114 -13.55 -1.21 -26.20
CA LEU A 114 -12.82 -1.04 -27.46
C LEU A 114 -12.33 0.39 -27.67
N GLN A 115 -13.08 1.39 -27.23
CA GLN A 115 -12.66 2.80 -27.31
C GLN A 115 -11.52 3.10 -26.33
N ILE A 116 -11.54 2.50 -25.13
CA ILE A 116 -10.40 2.56 -24.20
C ILE A 116 -9.17 1.93 -24.85
N ASP A 117 -9.28 0.75 -25.45
CA ASP A 117 -8.15 0.08 -26.11
C ASP A 117 -7.52 0.95 -27.21
N SER A 118 -8.35 1.59 -28.04
CA SER A 118 -7.90 2.54 -29.08
C SER A 118 -7.18 3.76 -28.47
N SER A 119 -7.69 4.27 -27.34
CA SER A 119 -7.08 5.40 -26.62
C SER A 119 -5.74 5.01 -25.99
N LEU A 120 -5.64 3.80 -25.41
CA LEU A 120 -4.39 3.24 -24.90
C LEU A 120 -3.34 3.07 -26.00
N GLU A 121 -3.73 2.57 -27.18
CA GLU A 121 -2.86 2.47 -28.34
C GLU A 121 -2.40 3.86 -28.83
N ALA A 122 -3.31 4.84 -28.85
CA ALA A 122 -2.98 6.22 -29.20
C ALA A 122 -1.97 6.83 -28.23
N ILE A 123 -2.11 6.61 -26.91
CA ILE A 123 -1.14 7.06 -25.90
C ILE A 123 0.24 6.42 -26.14
N ASN A 124 0.29 5.11 -26.38
CA ASN A 124 1.55 4.42 -26.70
C ASN A 124 2.19 4.96 -27.98
N ARG A 125 1.39 5.25 -29.02
CA ARG A 125 1.88 5.87 -30.24
C ARG A 125 2.44 7.26 -29.97
N ILE A 126 1.78 8.11 -29.16
CA ILE A 126 2.30 9.44 -28.80
C ILE A 126 3.64 9.30 -28.08
N SER A 127 3.74 8.40 -27.08
CA SER A 127 4.99 8.10 -26.37
C SER A 127 6.12 7.75 -27.34
N GLN A 128 5.85 6.85 -28.28
CA GLN A 128 6.85 6.32 -29.21
C GLN A 128 7.14 7.22 -30.41
N THR A 129 6.27 8.15 -30.79
CA THR A 129 6.44 8.97 -32.01
C THR A 129 6.86 10.40 -31.73
N THR A 130 6.59 10.94 -30.55
CA THR A 130 6.99 12.30 -30.16
C THR A 130 8.52 12.42 -30.15
N THR A 131 9.03 13.20 -31.10
CA THR A 131 10.48 13.43 -31.24
C THR A 131 10.80 14.89 -31.49
N PHE A 132 12.01 15.28 -31.11
CA PHE A 132 12.63 16.52 -31.54
C PHE A 132 14.00 16.22 -32.16
N GLN A 133 14.15 16.49 -33.46
CA GLN A 133 15.37 16.19 -34.23
C GLN A 133 15.82 14.72 -34.08
N GLY A 134 14.87 13.78 -34.12
CA GLY A 134 15.14 12.34 -34.01
C GLY A 134 15.31 11.79 -32.59
N ARG A 135 15.37 12.64 -31.57
CA ARG A 135 15.39 12.22 -30.16
C ARG A 135 13.97 12.04 -29.64
N LYS A 136 13.68 10.89 -29.04
CA LYS A 136 12.39 10.60 -28.39
C LYS A 136 12.31 11.38 -27.08
N LEU A 137 11.13 11.90 -26.77
CA LEU A 137 10.95 12.77 -25.59
C LEU A 137 10.12 12.10 -24.48
N LEU A 138 9.17 11.23 -24.81
CA LEU A 138 8.15 10.71 -23.89
C LEU A 138 8.16 9.18 -23.76
N ASP A 139 9.23 8.54 -24.22
CA ASP A 139 9.43 7.08 -24.09
C ASP A 139 10.16 6.68 -22.80
N GLY A 140 10.65 7.66 -22.04
CA GLY A 140 11.48 7.48 -20.84
C GLY A 140 12.98 7.52 -21.11
N SER A 141 13.42 7.67 -22.37
CA SER A 141 14.86 7.82 -22.69
C SER A 141 15.47 9.13 -22.18
N GLN A 142 14.64 10.10 -21.82
CA GLN A 142 15.01 11.38 -21.24
C GLN A 142 14.79 11.42 -19.71
N ASP A 143 14.48 10.28 -19.11
CA ASP A 143 14.33 10.13 -17.66
C ASP A 143 15.67 9.75 -17.00
N TYR A 144 15.74 9.83 -15.68
CA TYR A 144 16.91 9.35 -14.94
C TYR A 144 16.94 7.83 -14.87
N VAL A 145 18.15 7.28 -14.96
CA VAL A 145 18.40 5.85 -14.84
C VAL A 145 18.82 5.55 -13.40
N SER A 146 18.13 4.64 -12.73
CA SER A 146 18.41 4.28 -11.36
C SER A 146 18.27 2.78 -11.11
N THR A 147 18.82 2.31 -9.99
CA THR A 147 18.67 0.92 -9.52
C THR A 147 17.40 0.70 -8.69
N LEU A 148 16.49 1.68 -8.64
CA LEU A 148 15.24 1.62 -7.86
C LEU A 148 14.34 0.46 -8.28
N SER A 149 14.29 0.15 -9.57
CA SER A 149 13.40 -0.90 -10.12
C SER A 149 13.65 -2.31 -9.58
N THR A 150 14.78 -2.54 -8.91
CA THR A 150 15.13 -3.83 -8.30
C THR A 150 15.10 -3.80 -6.77
N THR A 151 14.67 -2.70 -6.16
CA THR A 151 14.74 -2.49 -4.71
C THR A 151 13.43 -2.94 -4.05
N PRO A 152 13.44 -3.91 -3.11
CA PRO A 152 12.24 -4.33 -2.40
C PRO A 152 11.67 -3.20 -1.53
N GLY A 153 10.34 -3.20 -1.33
CA GLY A 153 9.67 -2.24 -0.44
C GLY A 153 9.31 -0.89 -1.06
N ILE A 154 9.41 -0.77 -2.39
CA ILE A 154 9.04 0.42 -3.15
C ILE A 154 7.93 0.06 -4.13
N ALA A 155 6.76 0.70 -3.98
CA ALA A 155 5.63 0.53 -4.87
C ALA A 155 5.78 1.36 -6.16
N ASP A 156 6.35 2.57 -6.04
CA ASP A 156 6.50 3.51 -7.15
C ASP A 156 7.55 4.59 -6.87
N TYR A 157 8.07 5.23 -7.93
CA TYR A 157 9.02 6.33 -7.80
C TYR A 157 9.03 7.27 -9.01
N ALA A 158 9.48 8.49 -8.78
CA ALA A 158 9.78 9.49 -9.80
C ALA A 158 11.05 10.27 -9.40
N ILE A 159 12.06 10.26 -10.27
CA ILE A 159 13.24 11.09 -10.10
C ILE A 159 13.08 12.29 -11.03
N ASP A 160 12.91 13.46 -10.43
CA ASP A 160 12.55 14.66 -11.15
C ASP A 160 13.78 15.50 -11.51
N GLN A 161 14.77 15.52 -10.62
CA GLN A 161 16.05 16.17 -10.80
C GLN A 161 17.13 15.39 -10.04
N ALA A 162 18.30 15.22 -10.66
CA ALA A 162 19.49 14.71 -9.97
C ALA A 162 20.75 15.36 -10.57
N ASN A 163 21.60 15.92 -9.70
CA ASN A 163 22.90 16.44 -10.08
C ASN A 163 23.96 15.33 -9.94
N LEU A 164 24.32 14.72 -11.06
CA LEU A 164 25.24 13.57 -11.11
C LEU A 164 26.73 13.95 -10.97
N GLY A 165 27.04 15.25 -10.88
CA GLY A 165 28.40 15.75 -10.79
C GLY A 165 29.30 15.24 -11.93
N THR A 166 30.61 15.17 -11.67
CA THR A 166 31.59 14.64 -12.63
C THR A 166 31.68 13.12 -12.62
N VAL A 167 31.21 12.47 -11.55
CA VAL A 167 31.24 11.01 -11.39
C VAL A 167 30.17 10.35 -12.28
N GLY A 168 29.09 11.07 -12.59
CA GLY A 168 27.99 10.56 -13.41
C GLY A 168 27.01 9.69 -12.61
N SER A 169 27.12 9.68 -11.29
CA SER A 169 26.20 8.96 -10.41
C SER A 169 26.01 9.65 -9.06
N VAL A 170 24.88 9.39 -8.41
CA VAL A 170 24.57 9.81 -7.03
C VAL A 170 23.99 8.61 -6.28
N ASP A 171 24.52 8.33 -5.11
CA ASP A 171 23.94 7.36 -4.18
C ASP A 171 22.89 8.03 -3.31
N VAL A 172 21.78 7.32 -3.10
CA VAL A 172 20.64 7.76 -2.32
C VAL A 172 20.34 6.71 -1.27
N GLU A 173 20.44 7.11 -0.01
CA GLU A 173 20.07 6.32 1.16
C GLU A 173 18.77 6.86 1.74
N VAL A 174 17.77 5.99 1.89
CA VAL A 174 16.48 6.30 2.50
C VAL A 174 16.37 5.54 3.81
N ASN A 175 16.29 6.28 4.91
CA ASN A 175 16.11 5.75 6.25
C ASN A 175 14.70 6.10 6.74
N VAL A 176 13.83 5.10 6.84
CA VAL A 176 12.45 5.22 7.31
C VAL A 176 12.45 5.12 8.83
N ALA A 177 12.23 6.25 9.49
CA ALA A 177 12.19 6.35 10.95
C ALA A 177 10.84 5.84 11.51
N ALA A 178 9.74 6.09 10.80
CA ALA A 178 8.42 5.58 11.13
C ALA A 178 7.62 5.29 9.85
N ALA A 179 6.93 4.16 9.80
CA ALA A 179 6.01 3.83 8.72
C ALA A 179 4.75 4.71 8.79
N ALA A 180 4.10 4.91 7.65
CA ALA A 180 2.78 5.50 7.64
C ALA A 180 1.77 4.57 8.32
N THR A 181 0.77 5.14 8.97
CA THR A 181 -0.33 4.39 9.61
C THR A 181 -1.68 4.84 9.07
N LYS A 182 -2.63 3.90 9.06
CA LYS A 182 -4.05 4.18 8.82
C LYS A 182 -4.68 4.69 10.10
N ALA A 183 -5.71 5.53 9.99
CA ALA A 183 -6.55 5.83 11.14
C ALA A 183 -7.33 4.56 11.52
N ASN A 184 -7.35 4.20 12.80
CA ASN A 184 -8.07 3.03 13.29
C ASN A 184 -8.82 3.36 14.58
N VAL A 185 -10.12 3.10 14.60
CA VAL A 185 -10.93 3.05 15.82
C VAL A 185 -11.39 1.61 15.99
N SER A 186 -10.98 0.99 17.08
CA SER A 186 -11.40 -0.37 17.45
C SER A 186 -12.46 -0.36 18.54
N ILE A 187 -13.28 -1.40 18.55
CA ILE A 187 -14.27 -1.70 19.58
C ILE A 187 -13.95 -3.08 20.14
N ASN A 188 -13.78 -3.12 21.45
CA ASN A 188 -13.53 -4.37 22.17
C ASN A 188 -14.70 -5.35 21.96
N ALA A 189 -14.41 -6.65 21.84
CA ALA A 189 -15.41 -7.72 21.75
C ALA A 189 -16.45 -7.65 22.89
N ASN A 190 -16.03 -7.17 24.07
CA ASN A 190 -16.90 -6.96 25.23
C ASN A 190 -18.06 -5.97 24.99
N ALA A 191 -18.02 -5.15 23.94
CA ALA A 191 -19.13 -4.27 23.54
C ALA A 191 -20.38 -5.04 23.11
N PHE A 192 -20.20 -6.31 22.78
CA PHE A 192 -21.18 -7.22 22.22
C PHE A 192 -21.47 -8.41 23.16
N ASP A 193 -20.90 -8.39 24.37
CA ASP A 193 -21.17 -9.37 25.41
C ASP A 193 -22.34 -8.86 26.26
N PRO A 194 -23.32 -9.71 26.62
CA PRO A 194 -24.44 -9.31 27.48
C PRO A 194 -23.92 -8.67 28.78
N PRO A 195 -24.58 -7.62 29.31
CA PRO A 195 -24.23 -7.10 30.62
C PRO A 195 -24.27 -8.27 31.59
N LEU A 196 -23.13 -8.54 32.25
CA LEU A 196 -23.09 -9.44 33.39
C LEU A 196 -24.01 -8.81 34.42
N ASP A 197 -25.23 -9.32 34.49
CA ASP A 197 -26.19 -8.93 35.51
C ASP A 197 -25.47 -9.04 36.85
N GLY A 198 -25.62 -8.06 37.74
CA GLY A 198 -24.84 -7.93 38.98
C GLY A 198 -25.01 -9.07 40.00
N ASP A 199 -25.61 -10.19 39.58
CA ASP A 199 -25.80 -11.44 40.30
C ASP A 199 -25.10 -12.65 39.63
N ALA A 200 -24.50 -12.47 38.44
CA ALA A 200 -23.59 -13.44 37.85
C ALA A 200 -22.20 -13.24 38.47
N VAL A 201 -22.08 -13.57 39.75
CA VAL A 201 -20.79 -14.04 40.26
C VAL A 201 -20.45 -15.23 39.37
N ALA A 202 -19.48 -15.05 38.48
CA ALA A 202 -18.66 -16.14 38.01
C ALA A 202 -18.04 -16.74 39.27
N THR A 203 -18.77 -17.63 39.95
CA THR A 203 -18.18 -18.53 40.90
C THR A 203 -17.38 -19.50 40.06
N SER A 204 -16.15 -19.10 39.75
CA SER A 204 -14.99 -19.98 39.83
C SER A 204 -14.73 -20.42 41.28
N LYS A 205 -15.79 -20.55 42.08
CA LYS A 205 -15.78 -21.17 43.39
C LYS A 205 -16.03 -22.64 43.11
N LEU A 206 -14.91 -23.31 42.85
CA LEU A 206 -14.69 -24.74 42.99
C LEU A 206 -15.73 -25.37 43.96
N ALA A 207 -16.85 -25.83 43.41
CA ALA A 207 -17.93 -26.40 44.20
C ALA A 207 -17.93 -27.90 43.97
N THR A 208 -17.40 -28.59 44.98
CA THR A 208 -17.70 -29.99 45.31
C THR A 208 -17.24 -31.02 44.29
N ASN A 209 -16.05 -31.56 44.52
CA ASN A 209 -15.57 -32.75 43.85
C ASN A 209 -16.41 -33.95 44.35
N THR A 210 -17.48 -34.27 43.65
CA THR A 210 -18.30 -35.45 43.92
C THR A 210 -17.51 -36.69 43.49
N TYR A 211 -16.94 -37.42 44.46
CA TYR A 211 -16.23 -38.67 44.21
C TYR A 211 -17.24 -39.81 43.99
N TYR A 212 -17.20 -40.44 42.82
CA TYR A 212 -17.85 -41.74 42.59
C TYR A 212 -16.81 -42.84 42.35
N HIS A 213 -16.93 -43.89 43.16
CA HIS A 213 -16.43 -45.26 43.04
C HIS A 213 -14.93 -45.58 43.22
N ALA A 214 -14.65 -46.52 44.14
CA ALA A 214 -14.12 -47.84 43.78
C ALA A 214 -14.30 -48.84 44.94
N VAL A 215 -14.89 -50.00 44.64
CA VAL A 215 -14.78 -51.22 45.47
C VAL A 215 -13.31 -51.63 45.51
N LEU A 216 -12.81 -52.05 46.68
CA LEU A 216 -12.10 -53.32 46.92
C LEU A 216 -11.67 -53.42 48.40
N ASN A 217 -12.27 -54.38 49.09
CA ASN A 217 -11.72 -55.17 50.20
C ASN A 217 -11.29 -54.43 51.48
N ASP A 218 -12.18 -54.46 52.48
CA ASP A 218 -11.86 -54.42 53.92
C ASP A 218 -11.25 -53.12 54.51
N SER A 219 -11.65 -51.93 54.04
CA SER A 219 -11.13 -50.67 54.59
C SER A 219 -12.14 -49.53 54.53
N GLY A 220 -12.31 -48.81 55.65
CA GLY A 220 -13.32 -47.75 55.85
C GLY A 220 -13.09 -46.46 55.04
N ILE A 221 -14.01 -45.51 55.22
CA ILE A 221 -13.97 -44.19 54.56
C ILE A 221 -13.02 -43.27 55.35
N ARG A 222 -12.03 -42.67 54.66
CA ARG A 222 -11.06 -41.75 55.25
C ARG A 222 -11.20 -40.36 54.63
N ILE A 223 -11.40 -39.35 55.47
CA ILE A 223 -11.55 -37.94 55.09
C ILE A 223 -10.50 -37.12 55.85
N THR A 224 -9.71 -36.28 55.16
CA THR A 224 -8.59 -35.50 55.74
C THR A 224 -8.67 -34.02 55.38
N GLY A 225 -8.66 -33.12 56.38
CA GLY A 225 -8.75 -31.65 56.21
C GLY A 225 -9.38 -30.95 57.42
N ASP A 226 -9.36 -29.60 57.45
CA ASP A 226 -10.12 -28.79 58.42
C ASP A 226 -11.55 -28.62 57.89
N PHE A 227 -12.55 -29.24 58.54
CA PHE A 227 -13.94 -29.24 58.07
C PHE A 227 -14.89 -28.60 59.09
N GLU A 228 -15.76 -27.71 58.61
CA GLU A 228 -16.85 -27.12 59.42
C GLU A 228 -18.12 -28.00 59.39
N SER A 229 -18.33 -28.80 58.33
CA SER A 229 -19.34 -29.86 58.27
C SER A 229 -19.01 -30.94 57.23
N VAL A 230 -19.58 -32.14 57.39
CA VAL A 230 -19.44 -33.28 56.46
C VAL A 230 -20.84 -33.79 56.10
N GLN A 231 -21.18 -33.78 54.80
CA GLN A 231 -22.48 -34.25 54.30
C GLN A 231 -22.33 -35.59 53.57
N PHE A 232 -23.19 -36.56 53.90
CA PHE A 232 -23.32 -37.82 53.19
C PHE A 232 -24.69 -37.87 52.51
N ILE A 233 -24.77 -38.45 51.31
CA ILE A 233 -26.01 -38.67 50.56
C ILE A 233 -26.25 -40.18 50.51
N ASP A 234 -27.46 -40.61 50.91
CA ASP A 234 -27.83 -42.03 51.00
C ASP A 234 -28.29 -42.50 49.63
N ASP A 235 -27.75 -43.60 49.14
CA ASP A 235 -28.36 -44.38 48.06
C ASP A 235 -29.16 -45.58 48.60
N GLY A 236 -29.29 -45.70 49.93
CA GLY A 236 -30.13 -46.66 50.64
C GLY A 236 -29.43 -47.92 51.15
N SER A 237 -28.12 -47.89 51.43
CA SER A 237 -27.33 -49.12 51.69
C SER A 237 -26.38 -49.20 52.92
N PHE A 238 -26.55 -48.47 54.05
CA PHE A 238 -25.65 -48.60 55.27
C PHE A 238 -26.29 -48.83 56.69
N ASN A 239 -26.14 -49.99 57.39
CA ASN A 239 -26.65 -50.27 58.77
C ASN A 239 -25.74 -51.27 59.51
N SER A 240 -24.59 -50.79 59.92
CA SER A 240 -24.21 -51.03 61.31
C SER A 240 -23.97 -49.67 61.93
N LEU A 241 -24.03 -49.54 63.27
CA LEU A 241 -23.56 -48.32 63.92
C LEU A 241 -22.08 -48.15 63.54
N PRO A 242 -21.71 -47.14 62.73
CA PRO A 242 -20.32 -46.99 62.38
C PRO A 242 -19.55 -46.55 63.61
N ALA A 243 -18.39 -47.14 63.84
CA ALA A 243 -17.45 -46.58 64.80
C ALA A 243 -16.79 -45.36 64.15
N ALA A 244 -17.01 -44.18 64.72
CA ALA A 244 -16.35 -42.95 64.30
C ALA A 244 -15.16 -42.66 65.24
N SER A 245 -14.00 -42.31 64.67
CA SER A 245 -12.84 -41.87 65.46
C SER A 245 -12.09 -40.76 64.75
N ILE A 246 -11.44 -39.90 65.54
CA ILE A 246 -10.54 -38.84 65.07
C ILE A 246 -9.15 -39.13 65.61
N ASN A 247 -8.17 -39.25 64.72
CA ASN A 247 -6.75 -39.29 65.09
C ASN A 247 -6.00 -38.33 64.15
N ASP A 248 -5.19 -37.43 64.71
CA ASP A 248 -4.37 -36.45 63.97
C ASP A 248 -5.15 -35.66 62.87
N GLY A 249 -6.37 -35.21 63.18
CA GLY A 249 -7.20 -34.42 62.25
C GLY A 249 -7.90 -35.23 61.14
N VAL A 250 -7.92 -36.56 61.27
CA VAL A 250 -8.51 -37.47 60.27
C VAL A 250 -9.76 -38.14 60.84
N LEU A 251 -10.92 -37.96 60.19
CA LEU A 251 -12.16 -38.67 60.52
C LEU A 251 -12.21 -40.01 59.78
N THR A 252 -12.42 -41.09 60.52
CA THR A 252 -12.55 -42.46 59.98
C THR A 252 -13.86 -43.11 60.42
N LEU A 253 -14.62 -43.67 59.48
CA LEU A 253 -15.83 -44.47 59.72
C LEU A 253 -15.57 -45.95 59.36
N ARG A 254 -15.84 -46.87 60.29
CA ARG A 254 -15.72 -48.33 60.07
C ARG A 254 -17.08 -49.04 60.21
N TYR A 255 -17.33 -50.01 59.33
CA TYR A 255 -18.52 -50.87 59.27
C TYR A 255 -18.14 -52.35 59.42
N ASP A 256 -19.02 -53.19 59.99
CA ASP A 256 -18.66 -54.55 60.48
C ASP A 256 -19.16 -55.75 59.64
N SER A 257 -20.12 -55.62 58.70
CA SER A 257 -20.52 -56.73 57.79
C SER A 257 -21.54 -56.33 56.71
N PHE A 258 -21.73 -57.18 55.68
CA PHE A 258 -22.26 -56.82 54.34
C PHE A 258 -23.66 -57.34 53.94
N ASP A 259 -24.50 -57.87 54.83
CA ASP A 259 -25.59 -58.76 54.37
C ASP A 259 -27.05 -58.24 54.34
N GLN A 260 -27.34 -56.92 54.37
CA GLN A 260 -28.67 -56.31 54.07
C GLN A 260 -28.56 -54.79 53.70
N PRO A 261 -29.60 -54.12 53.12
CA PRO A 261 -29.61 -52.68 52.78
C PRO A 261 -30.23 -51.78 53.88
N HIS A 262 -29.89 -50.49 53.92
CA HIS A 262 -29.73 -49.82 55.22
C HIS A 262 -29.58 -48.24 55.18
N SER A 263 -29.73 -47.44 56.28
CA SER A 263 -30.02 -45.97 56.29
C SER A 263 -29.00 -44.95 56.91
N ILE A 264 -28.95 -43.74 56.35
CA ILE A 264 -28.09 -42.58 56.72
C ILE A 264 -28.17 -42.09 58.19
N ASN A 265 -29.32 -42.26 58.85
CA ASN A 265 -29.55 -41.70 60.19
C ASN A 265 -28.62 -42.30 61.26
N MET A 266 -28.11 -43.52 61.06
CA MET A 266 -27.20 -44.16 62.00
C MET A 266 -25.76 -43.60 61.92
N SER A 267 -25.34 -43.13 60.75
CA SER A 267 -24.00 -42.55 60.52
C SER A 267 -23.89 -41.12 61.05
N ALA A 268 -24.94 -40.30 60.88
CA ALA A 268 -25.00 -38.97 61.47
C ALA A 268 -24.91 -39.00 63.01
N ASN A 269 -25.58 -39.97 63.64
CA ASN A 269 -25.55 -40.15 65.10
C ASN A 269 -24.16 -40.56 65.64
N ALA A 270 -23.41 -41.40 64.91
CA ALA A 270 -22.06 -41.78 65.30
C ALA A 270 -21.07 -40.61 65.23
N ILE A 271 -21.19 -39.74 64.22
CA ILE A 271 -20.35 -38.54 64.07
C ILE A 271 -20.66 -37.53 65.18
N ASN A 272 -21.94 -37.30 65.50
CA ASN A 272 -22.37 -36.43 66.60
C ASN A 272 -21.96 -36.92 68.00
N SER A 273 -21.46 -38.16 68.12
CA SER A 273 -20.93 -38.68 69.40
C SER A 273 -19.48 -38.25 69.68
N LEU A 274 -18.80 -37.61 68.72
CA LEU A 274 -17.43 -37.08 68.86
C LEU A 274 -17.45 -35.62 69.35
N PRO A 275 -16.61 -35.22 70.32
CA PRO A 275 -16.62 -33.86 70.85
C PRO A 275 -16.21 -32.82 69.79
N GLY A 276 -17.08 -31.83 69.54
CA GLY A 276 -16.77 -30.66 68.70
C GLY A 276 -17.17 -30.75 67.23
N ILE A 277 -17.98 -31.74 66.82
CA ILE A 277 -18.52 -31.88 65.47
C ILE A 277 -20.05 -31.99 65.53
N GLU A 278 -20.76 -31.34 64.60
CA GLU A 278 -22.22 -31.42 64.45
C GLU A 278 -22.59 -31.79 63.00
N ALA A 279 -23.40 -32.82 62.83
CA ALA A 279 -23.88 -33.37 61.56
C ALA A 279 -25.41 -33.26 61.50
N HIS A 280 -25.93 -32.71 60.40
CA HIS A 280 -27.36 -32.47 60.16
C HIS A 280 -27.92 -33.36 59.03
N TRP A 281 -29.16 -33.83 59.19
CA TRP A 281 -29.92 -34.54 58.15
C TRP A 281 -31.31 -33.92 57.97
N GLU A 282 -31.70 -33.68 56.72
CA GLU A 282 -33.03 -33.18 56.33
C GLU A 282 -33.61 -34.08 55.21
N GLY A 283 -34.43 -35.06 55.57
CA GLY A 283 -35.16 -35.90 54.59
C GLY A 283 -36.51 -36.37 55.12
N GLY A 284 -37.59 -36.15 54.37
CA GLY A 284 -38.94 -36.66 54.67
C GLY A 284 -39.12 -38.15 54.32
N PRO A 285 -40.31 -38.75 54.57
CA PRO A 285 -40.53 -40.18 54.35
C PRO A 285 -40.55 -40.57 52.86
N PHE A 286 -39.94 -41.71 52.54
CA PHE A 286 -39.70 -42.23 51.18
C PHE A 286 -40.89 -43.04 50.63
N GLU A 287 -41.33 -42.75 49.40
CA GLU A 287 -42.08 -43.69 48.56
C GLU A 287 -41.12 -44.49 47.68
N ASN A 288 -41.22 -45.82 47.78
CA ASN A 288 -40.38 -46.81 47.11
C ASN A 288 -40.96 -47.14 45.72
N THR A 289 -40.21 -46.88 44.64
CA THR A 289 -40.39 -47.60 43.38
C THR A 289 -39.02 -48.04 42.89
N GLN A 290 -38.73 -49.33 43.03
CA GLN A 290 -37.52 -49.96 42.52
C GLN A 290 -37.45 -49.90 40.99
N GLN A 291 -36.33 -49.43 40.45
CA GLN A 291 -35.84 -49.91 39.17
C GLN A 291 -34.41 -50.42 39.31
N THR A 292 -34.30 -51.73 39.10
CA THR A 292 -33.09 -52.51 38.99
C THR A 292 -32.56 -52.39 37.56
N GLY A 293 -31.30 -52.03 37.36
CA GLY A 293 -30.64 -52.23 36.06
C GLY A 293 -29.47 -51.27 35.79
N VAL A 294 -28.27 -51.84 35.64
CA VAL A 294 -27.05 -51.17 35.18
C VAL A 294 -26.93 -51.35 33.65
N VAL A 295 -26.21 -50.42 33.00
CA VAL A 295 -25.58 -50.44 31.65
C VAL A 295 -26.33 -49.66 30.53
N ARG A 296 -25.66 -48.62 30.00
CA ARG A 296 -25.89 -47.91 28.71
C ARG A 296 -25.18 -48.71 27.57
N PRO A 297 -25.47 -48.64 26.24
CA PRO A 297 -25.77 -47.41 25.45
C PRO A 297 -26.58 -47.58 24.12
N VAL A 298 -26.80 -46.46 23.39
CA VAL A 298 -27.06 -46.28 21.92
C VAL A 298 -28.18 -47.11 21.25
N HIS A 299 -29.16 -46.43 20.65
CA HIS A 299 -30.03 -47.03 19.63
C HIS A 299 -29.35 -46.91 18.25
N ALA A 300 -28.97 -48.05 17.66
CA ALA A 300 -28.65 -48.22 16.24
C ALA A 300 -29.67 -49.20 15.64
N GLY A 301 -30.10 -48.97 14.40
CA GLY A 301 -31.05 -49.82 13.68
C GLY A 301 -30.38 -50.67 12.60
N ILE A 302 -31.05 -51.74 12.18
CA ILE A 302 -30.70 -52.45 10.93
C ILE A 302 -31.91 -52.34 10.02
N GLU A 303 -31.72 -51.80 8.82
CA GLU A 303 -32.73 -51.80 7.76
C GLU A 303 -32.36 -52.85 6.71
N VAL A 304 -33.35 -53.66 6.32
CA VAL A 304 -33.22 -54.69 5.29
C VAL A 304 -34.30 -54.44 4.26
N ALA A 305 -33.88 -54.01 3.08
CA ALA A 305 -34.76 -53.71 1.97
C ALA A 305 -34.43 -54.60 0.77
N ARG A 306 -35.47 -54.94 -0.02
CA ARG A 306 -35.25 -55.47 -1.36
C ARG A 306 -34.83 -54.32 -2.27
N SER A 307 -34.00 -54.61 -3.28
CA SER A 307 -33.53 -53.60 -4.24
C SER A 307 -34.66 -52.91 -5.04
N ASP A 308 -35.87 -53.45 -4.99
CA ASP A 308 -37.08 -52.92 -5.64
C ASP A 308 -38.02 -52.13 -4.69
N GLY A 309 -37.64 -51.96 -3.42
CA GLY A 309 -38.33 -51.09 -2.46
C GLY A 309 -39.45 -51.74 -1.63
N GLY A 310 -39.50 -53.07 -1.53
CA GLY A 310 -40.40 -53.79 -0.62
C GLY A 310 -39.79 -54.05 0.78
N ASN A 311 -40.58 -53.87 1.85
CA ASN A 311 -40.15 -54.10 3.24
C ASN A 311 -40.20 -55.59 3.62
N ILE A 312 -39.16 -56.09 4.30
CA ILE A 312 -39.06 -57.47 4.82
C ILE A 312 -39.18 -57.45 6.34
N ALA A 313 -39.93 -58.41 6.90
CA ALA A 313 -40.03 -58.56 8.35
C ALA A 313 -38.82 -59.34 8.91
N ILE A 314 -38.24 -58.89 10.02
CA ILE A 314 -37.12 -59.57 10.68
C ILE A 314 -37.63 -60.23 11.96
N SER A 315 -37.38 -61.54 12.09
CA SER A 315 -37.71 -62.29 13.30
C SER A 315 -36.42 -62.87 13.91
N TYR A 316 -36.18 -62.58 15.20
CA TYR A 316 -35.03 -63.09 15.94
C TYR A 316 -35.47 -64.11 17.00
N SER A 317 -34.67 -65.17 17.17
CA SER A 317 -34.85 -66.14 18.26
C SER A 317 -33.51 -66.56 18.83
N ASP A 318 -33.37 -66.51 20.16
CA ASP A 318 -32.21 -67.02 20.88
C ASP A 318 -32.32 -68.55 21.01
N SER A 319 -31.25 -69.29 20.68
CA SER A 319 -31.25 -70.75 20.69
C SER A 319 -30.03 -71.33 21.41
N ASP A 320 -30.28 -72.31 22.28
CA ASP A 320 -29.31 -72.92 23.20
C ASP A 320 -28.17 -73.74 22.54
N GLN A 321 -28.00 -73.74 21.21
CA GLN A 321 -26.92 -74.50 20.55
C GLN A 321 -26.14 -73.70 19.48
N SER A 322 -24.99 -73.18 19.93
CA SER A 322 -23.68 -72.91 19.30
C SER A 322 -23.47 -72.66 17.80
N ALA A 323 -24.45 -72.24 16.99
CA ALA A 323 -24.13 -71.63 15.70
C ALA A 323 -25.11 -70.54 15.30
N THR A 324 -24.58 -69.37 14.93
CA THR A 324 -25.37 -68.27 14.35
C THR A 324 -25.74 -68.63 12.92
N THR A 325 -27.04 -68.68 12.61
CA THR A 325 -27.54 -69.00 11.27
C THR A 325 -28.63 -68.01 10.87
N ALA A 326 -28.56 -67.46 9.65
CA ALA A 326 -29.66 -66.74 9.02
C ALA A 326 -30.31 -67.62 7.95
N SER A 327 -31.64 -67.51 7.80
CA SER A 327 -32.40 -68.14 6.73
C SER A 327 -33.55 -67.26 6.27
N TYR A 328 -33.95 -67.34 5.00
CA TYR A 328 -35.07 -66.60 4.45
C TYR A 328 -36.25 -67.54 4.17
N ASP A 329 -37.44 -67.17 4.64
CA ASP A 329 -38.69 -67.85 4.31
C ASP A 329 -39.44 -67.09 3.20
N GLU A 330 -39.39 -67.64 1.99
CA GLU A 330 -40.01 -67.07 0.78
C GLU A 330 -41.54 -66.98 0.85
N GLN A 331 -42.20 -67.80 1.68
CA GLN A 331 -43.67 -67.82 1.74
C GLN A 331 -44.22 -66.72 2.65
N THR A 332 -43.45 -66.34 3.66
CA THR A 332 -43.83 -65.37 4.69
C THR A 332 -43.06 -64.04 4.59
N ASN A 333 -42.15 -63.91 3.63
CA ASN A 333 -41.27 -62.74 3.44
C ASN A 333 -40.57 -62.32 4.74
N THR A 334 -40.02 -63.29 5.47
CA THR A 334 -39.40 -63.09 6.77
C THR A 334 -37.96 -63.62 6.77
N VAL A 335 -37.01 -62.80 7.27
CA VAL A 335 -35.63 -63.25 7.54
C VAL A 335 -35.56 -63.71 8.99
N ASN A 336 -35.23 -64.98 9.19
CA ASN A 336 -35.11 -65.61 10.49
C ASN A 336 -33.63 -65.69 10.88
N ILE A 337 -33.29 -65.06 12.02
CA ILE A 337 -31.92 -64.98 12.53
C ILE A 337 -31.87 -65.67 13.88
N ALA A 338 -31.07 -66.73 13.98
CA ALA A 338 -30.79 -67.43 15.22
C ALA A 338 -29.42 -67.01 15.77
N LEU A 339 -29.40 -66.59 17.04
CA LEU A 339 -28.17 -66.22 17.77
C LEU A 339 -27.78 -67.39 18.70
N GLY A 340 -26.49 -67.68 18.79
CA GLY A 340 -25.92 -68.70 19.68
C GLY A 340 -25.23 -68.08 20.90
N THR A 341 -25.06 -68.86 21.96
CA THR A 341 -24.67 -68.38 23.30
C THR A 341 -23.17 -68.37 23.61
N ASP A 342 -22.27 -68.47 22.61
CA ASP A 342 -20.82 -68.54 22.90
C ASP A 342 -20.20 -67.13 23.04
N GLU A 343 -19.34 -66.93 24.05
CA GLU A 343 -18.98 -65.63 24.68
C GLU A 343 -18.17 -64.63 23.82
N THR A 344 -18.10 -64.78 22.51
CA THR A 344 -17.62 -63.69 21.64
C THR A 344 -18.76 -62.75 21.31
N SER A 345 -18.80 -61.58 21.96
CA SER A 345 -19.76 -60.50 21.66
C SER A 345 -19.72 -60.12 20.17
N LYS A 346 -20.81 -60.39 19.47
CA LYS A 346 -21.04 -60.04 18.06
C LYS A 346 -22.01 -58.85 18.01
N GLY A 347 -21.62 -57.75 17.36
CA GLY A 347 -22.40 -56.50 17.31
C GLY A 347 -23.33 -56.42 16.10
N PHE A 348 -24.11 -55.33 15.96
CA PHE A 348 -25.03 -55.10 14.82
C PHE A 348 -24.35 -55.25 13.43
N VAL A 349 -23.05 -54.97 13.35
CA VAL A 349 -22.23 -55.15 12.14
C VAL A 349 -22.08 -56.62 11.73
N ASP A 350 -21.96 -57.55 12.69
CA ASP A 350 -21.87 -58.98 12.40
C ASP A 350 -23.20 -59.56 11.88
N ILE A 351 -24.32 -58.96 12.29
CA ILE A 351 -25.68 -59.36 11.87
C ILE A 351 -25.95 -58.90 10.43
N ALA A 352 -25.55 -57.68 10.07
CA ALA A 352 -25.67 -57.16 8.70
C ALA A 352 -24.87 -58.02 7.70
N GLN A 353 -23.65 -58.43 8.07
CA GLN A 353 -22.82 -59.32 7.26
C GLN A 353 -23.50 -60.68 7.01
N LEU A 354 -24.14 -61.26 8.03
CA LEU A 354 -24.80 -62.57 7.94
C LEU A 354 -26.03 -62.55 7.02
N VAL A 355 -26.73 -61.41 6.92
CA VAL A 355 -27.89 -61.22 6.03
C VAL A 355 -27.44 -61.07 4.57
N ASN A 356 -26.30 -60.39 4.34
CA ASN A 356 -25.71 -60.24 2.99
C ASN A 356 -25.18 -61.57 2.40
N ASP A 357 -24.85 -62.54 3.26
CA ASP A 357 -24.34 -63.86 2.84
C ASP A 357 -25.45 -64.89 2.50
N LEU A 358 -26.74 -64.50 2.55
CA LEU A 358 -27.86 -65.36 2.17
C LEU A 358 -27.92 -65.59 0.65
N PRO A 359 -28.32 -66.80 0.17
CA PRO A 359 -28.40 -67.09 -1.25
C PRO A 359 -29.42 -66.19 -1.97
N ALA A 360 -29.08 -65.72 -3.17
CA ALA A 360 -29.94 -64.87 -4.00
C ALA A 360 -31.29 -65.55 -4.28
N LEU A 361 -32.35 -64.74 -4.31
CA LEU A 361 -33.72 -65.20 -4.50
C LEU A 361 -33.91 -65.83 -5.88
N SER A 362 -34.92 -66.69 -6.02
CA SER A 362 -35.19 -67.46 -7.25
C SER A 362 -35.50 -66.61 -8.50
N ASP A 363 -35.67 -65.30 -8.35
CA ASP A 363 -35.80 -64.31 -9.44
C ASP A 363 -34.51 -63.52 -9.75
N GLY A 364 -33.41 -63.79 -9.03
CA GLY A 364 -32.12 -63.12 -9.18
C GLY A 364 -31.97 -61.81 -8.41
N THR A 365 -32.87 -61.46 -7.48
CA THR A 365 -32.68 -60.30 -6.59
C THR A 365 -31.76 -60.61 -5.40
N GLU A 366 -30.83 -59.69 -5.14
CA GLU A 366 -29.89 -59.72 -3.99
C GLU A 366 -30.49 -58.96 -2.79
N LEU A 367 -30.25 -59.47 -1.57
CA LEU A 367 -30.64 -58.82 -0.32
C LEU A 367 -29.45 -58.04 0.23
N THR A 368 -29.68 -56.79 0.62
CA THR A 368 -28.64 -55.91 1.20
C THR A 368 -29.08 -55.40 2.58
N ALA A 369 -28.19 -55.54 3.56
CA ALA A 369 -28.39 -55.06 4.93
C ALA A 369 -27.30 -54.05 5.31
N THR A 370 -27.72 -52.92 5.88
CA THR A 370 -26.82 -51.86 6.32
C THR A 370 -27.13 -51.38 7.74
N VAL A 371 -26.04 -51.12 8.50
CA VAL A 371 -26.13 -50.62 9.88
C VAL A 371 -26.27 -49.12 9.81
N ILE A 372 -27.45 -48.68 10.21
CA ILE A 372 -27.85 -47.28 10.24
C ILE A 372 -27.84 -46.81 11.68
N ASP A 373 -27.28 -45.62 11.91
CA ASP A 373 -27.37 -44.97 13.21
C ASP A 373 -28.80 -44.44 13.46
N SER A 374 -28.99 -43.72 14.56
CA SER A 374 -30.30 -43.16 14.93
C SER A 374 -30.87 -42.15 13.92
N ASP A 375 -30.09 -41.70 12.93
CA ASP A 375 -30.47 -40.75 11.89
C ASP A 375 -30.60 -41.40 10.49
N GLY A 376 -30.40 -42.72 10.36
CA GLY A 376 -30.65 -43.45 9.11
C GLY A 376 -29.49 -43.48 8.11
N GLU A 377 -28.26 -43.14 8.53
CA GLU A 377 -27.07 -43.09 7.66
C GLU A 377 -26.07 -44.25 7.93
N GLU A 378 -25.44 -44.77 6.88
CA GLU A 378 -24.58 -45.97 6.90
C GLU A 378 -23.14 -45.67 7.41
N THR A 379 -22.61 -46.49 8.32
CA THR A 379 -21.25 -46.27 8.90
C THR A 379 -20.21 -47.29 8.40
N THR A 380 -19.05 -46.81 7.91
CA THR A 380 -17.92 -47.62 7.38
C THR A 380 -16.62 -47.51 8.23
N GLY A 381 -16.67 -47.95 9.50
CA GLY A 381 -15.53 -48.33 10.38
C GLY A 381 -14.37 -47.33 10.66
N PRO A 382 -13.41 -47.64 11.57
CA PRO A 382 -13.41 -48.55 12.73
C PRO A 382 -13.44 -47.81 14.10
N SER A 383 -13.85 -48.55 15.14
CA SER A 383 -13.51 -48.43 16.59
C SER A 383 -13.32 -47.05 17.24
N GLN A 384 -14.25 -46.67 18.13
CA GLN A 384 -14.04 -46.02 19.45
C GLN A 384 -15.31 -45.28 19.84
N ARG A 385 -15.83 -45.48 21.06
CA ARG A 385 -16.72 -44.50 21.71
C ARG A 385 -16.42 -44.59 23.21
N LEU A 386 -15.57 -43.75 23.81
CA LEU A 386 -15.66 -42.29 23.92
C LEU A 386 -17.11 -41.84 24.18
N ASN A 387 -17.52 -41.98 25.44
CA ASN A 387 -18.72 -41.33 25.95
C ASN A 387 -18.40 -39.84 26.14
N LEU A 388 -18.81 -39.04 25.19
CA LEU A 388 -19.02 -37.61 25.36
C LEU A 388 -20.48 -37.35 25.05
N THR A 389 -21.20 -36.68 25.95
CA THR A 389 -22.59 -36.30 25.72
C THR A 389 -22.67 -34.90 25.09
N ALA A 390 -23.79 -34.56 24.46
CA ALA A 390 -23.99 -33.24 23.85
C ALA A 390 -24.04 -32.10 24.91
N ASP A 391 -24.36 -32.41 26.16
CA ASP A 391 -24.23 -31.45 27.28
C ASP A 391 -22.79 -31.34 27.80
N ASP A 392 -21.97 -32.39 27.64
CA ASP A 392 -20.52 -32.36 27.86
C ASP A 392 -19.73 -31.67 26.73
N PHE A 393 -20.42 -31.23 25.67
CA PHE A 393 -19.87 -30.38 24.61
C PHE A 393 -20.61 -29.05 24.41
N ASN A 394 -21.64 -28.75 25.21
CA ASN A 394 -22.41 -27.52 25.05
C ASN A 394 -22.63 -26.71 26.34
N THR A 395 -21.57 -26.56 27.13
CA THR A 395 -21.27 -25.26 27.77
C THR A 395 -19.99 -24.64 27.21
N ASN A 396 -19.62 -25.05 26.00
CA ASN A 396 -18.85 -24.23 25.09
C ASN A 396 -19.67 -24.00 23.81
N THR A 397 -20.86 -23.39 23.92
CA THR A 397 -21.35 -22.56 22.82
C THR A 397 -20.36 -21.41 22.64
N THR A 398 -19.26 -21.63 21.93
CA THR A 398 -18.40 -20.57 21.38
C THR A 398 -19.02 -19.92 20.15
N ASN A 399 -20.32 -20.11 19.90
CA ASN A 399 -21.08 -19.29 18.96
C ASN A 399 -22.09 -18.41 19.70
N PHE A 400 -21.71 -17.82 20.84
CA PHE A 400 -22.16 -16.46 21.07
C PHE A 400 -21.55 -15.64 19.92
N GLU A 401 -22.26 -15.51 18.80
CA GLU A 401 -22.01 -14.38 17.92
C GLU A 401 -22.23 -13.16 18.80
N PRO A 402 -21.18 -12.39 19.12
CA PRO A 402 -21.31 -11.24 19.98
C PRO A 402 -22.32 -10.30 19.32
N LYS A 403 -23.35 -9.90 20.06
CA LYS A 403 -24.45 -9.08 19.56
C LYS A 403 -24.58 -7.82 20.38
N LEU A 404 -25.05 -6.74 19.74
CA LEU A 404 -25.45 -5.55 20.47
C LEU A 404 -26.51 -5.91 21.51
N ASN A 405 -26.38 -5.37 22.74
CA ASN A 405 -27.36 -5.53 23.82
C ASN A 405 -28.39 -4.40 23.86
N GLY A 406 -28.73 -3.87 22.69
CA GLY A 406 -29.63 -2.73 22.57
C GLY A 406 -29.52 -2.06 21.22
N ASP A 407 -30.52 -1.24 20.90
CA ASP A 407 -30.50 -0.42 19.70
C ASP A 407 -29.34 0.57 19.74
N LEU A 408 -28.68 0.75 18.59
CA LEU A 408 -27.52 1.60 18.40
C LEU A 408 -27.70 2.47 17.16
N ILE A 409 -27.43 3.77 17.30
CA ILE A 409 -27.35 4.74 16.22
C ILE A 409 -26.02 5.47 16.37
N PHE A 410 -25.17 5.39 15.35
CA PHE A 410 -23.92 6.14 15.30
C PHE A 410 -23.66 6.75 13.93
N GLU A 411 -22.99 7.90 13.90
CA GLU A 411 -22.42 8.48 12.69
C GLU A 411 -20.95 8.07 12.58
N LEU A 412 -20.57 7.52 11.43
CA LEU A 412 -19.19 7.25 11.06
C LEU A 412 -18.72 8.35 10.12
N ARG A 413 -17.62 9.02 10.46
CA ARG A 413 -17.02 10.09 9.67
C ARG A 413 -15.60 9.68 9.31
N GLY A 414 -15.30 9.66 8.02
CA GLY A 414 -13.95 9.46 7.50
C GLY A 414 -13.46 10.66 6.71
N SER A 415 -12.33 10.50 6.02
CA SER A 415 -11.73 11.55 5.18
C SER A 415 -12.57 11.89 3.94
N ALA A 416 -13.37 10.94 3.43
CA ALA A 416 -14.18 11.14 2.22
C ALA A 416 -15.59 11.66 2.51
N GLY A 417 -16.15 11.38 3.69
CA GLY A 417 -17.51 11.74 4.04
C GLY A 417 -17.98 11.15 5.36
N SER A 418 -19.27 11.27 5.65
CA SER A 418 -19.90 10.64 6.81
C SER A 418 -21.21 9.95 6.47
N GLU A 419 -21.50 8.89 7.21
CA GLU A 419 -22.74 8.11 7.08
C GLU A 419 -23.28 7.74 8.47
N THR A 420 -24.60 7.73 8.61
CA THR A 420 -25.26 7.32 9.86
C THR A 420 -25.78 5.90 9.74
N PHE A 421 -25.45 5.07 10.72
CA PHE A 421 -25.90 3.70 10.81
C PHE A 421 -26.87 3.53 11.97
N GLN A 422 -27.87 2.68 11.75
CA GLN A 422 -28.83 2.27 12.77
C GLN A 422 -28.88 0.74 12.79
N PHE A 423 -28.68 0.18 13.98
CA PHE A 423 -28.77 -1.24 14.25
C PHE A 423 -29.73 -1.48 15.42
N SER A 424 -30.50 -2.55 15.34
CA SER A 424 -31.34 -2.99 16.45
C SER A 424 -30.56 -3.88 17.41
N ASP A 425 -31.11 -4.06 18.60
CA ASP A 425 -30.73 -5.12 19.52
C ASP A 425 -30.55 -6.47 18.81
N GLY A 426 -29.48 -7.20 19.15
CA GLY A 426 -29.17 -8.47 18.53
C GLY A 426 -28.36 -8.41 17.22
N ALA A 427 -28.00 -7.23 16.71
CA ALA A 427 -27.13 -7.11 15.53
C ALA A 427 -25.69 -7.55 15.84
N THR A 428 -25.05 -8.28 14.93
CA THR A 428 -23.68 -8.80 15.12
C THR A 428 -22.62 -7.81 14.64
N ALA A 429 -21.40 -7.90 15.18
CA ALA A 429 -20.25 -7.13 14.68
C ALA A 429 -20.01 -7.34 13.17
N LEU A 430 -20.27 -8.54 12.66
CA LEU A 430 -20.18 -8.85 11.23
C LEU A 430 -21.22 -8.09 10.39
N GLN A 431 -22.46 -7.97 10.88
CA GLN A 431 -23.50 -7.18 10.22
C GLN A 431 -23.15 -5.70 10.20
N ILE A 432 -22.59 -5.17 11.28
CA ILE A 432 -22.10 -3.78 11.34
C ILE A 432 -20.96 -3.59 10.33
N ALA A 433 -19.96 -4.48 10.34
CA ALA A 433 -18.83 -4.39 9.43
C ALA A 433 -19.26 -4.46 7.95
N ALA A 434 -20.19 -5.36 7.62
CA ALA A 434 -20.74 -5.49 6.27
C ALA A 434 -21.48 -4.22 5.82
N ALA A 435 -22.29 -3.62 6.70
CA ALA A 435 -23.00 -2.38 6.41
C ALA A 435 -22.04 -1.21 6.17
N VAL A 436 -20.99 -1.09 6.98
CA VAL A 436 -19.95 -0.06 6.82
C VAL A 436 -19.20 -0.24 5.50
N ASN A 437 -18.80 -1.48 5.19
CA ASN A 437 -18.06 -1.76 3.96
C ASN A 437 -18.87 -1.48 2.68
N LEU A 438 -20.20 -1.54 2.74
CA LEU A 438 -21.09 -1.22 1.61
C LEU A 438 -21.00 0.24 1.17
N VAL A 439 -20.64 1.15 2.09
CA VAL A 439 -20.48 2.60 1.84
C VAL A 439 -19.05 3.06 2.12
N SER A 440 -18.10 2.13 2.01
CA SER A 440 -16.69 2.42 2.29
C SER A 440 -16.10 3.41 1.28
N ASP A 441 -16.60 3.44 0.05
CA ASP A 441 -16.21 4.37 -1.01
C ASP A 441 -16.67 5.82 -0.76
N SER A 442 -17.81 6.03 -0.09
CA SER A 442 -18.29 7.35 0.30
C SER A 442 -17.69 7.86 1.63
N THR A 443 -17.43 6.95 2.57
CA THR A 443 -16.88 7.30 3.89
C THR A 443 -15.35 7.31 3.93
N GLY A 444 -14.70 6.49 3.11
CA GLY A 444 -13.25 6.26 3.15
C GLY A 444 -12.81 5.29 4.26
N VAL A 445 -13.75 4.57 4.90
CA VAL A 445 -13.49 3.69 6.05
C VAL A 445 -13.96 2.27 5.74
N VAL A 446 -13.14 1.29 6.10
CA VAL A 446 -13.47 -0.14 6.04
C VAL A 446 -13.55 -0.72 7.45
N ALA A 447 -14.44 -1.68 7.63
CA ALA A 447 -14.62 -2.38 8.89
C ALA A 447 -14.19 -3.85 8.80
N SER A 448 -13.49 -4.35 9.82
CA SER A 448 -13.10 -5.75 9.99
C SER A 448 -13.54 -6.25 11.36
N THR A 449 -13.86 -7.54 11.46
CA THR A 449 -14.15 -8.21 12.73
C THR A 449 -12.95 -9.01 13.28
N GLU A 450 -11.79 -8.91 12.63
CA GLU A 450 -10.56 -9.56 13.05
C GLU A 450 -10.07 -8.95 14.38
N ASN A 451 -10.10 -9.73 15.46
CA ASN A 451 -9.77 -9.29 16.82
C ASN A 451 -10.65 -8.14 17.37
N GLY A 452 -11.97 -8.20 17.10
CA GLY A 452 -12.94 -7.16 17.49
C GLY A 452 -13.39 -6.32 16.28
N LEU A 453 -14.34 -5.42 16.48
CA LEU A 453 -14.83 -4.56 15.40
C LEU A 453 -13.90 -3.37 15.21
N ASN A 454 -13.18 -3.35 14.09
CA ASN A 454 -12.15 -2.37 13.75
C ASN A 454 -12.59 -1.55 12.55
N PHE A 455 -12.68 -0.23 12.71
CA PHE A 455 -12.92 0.74 11.65
C PHE A 455 -11.59 1.37 11.26
N THR A 456 -11.15 1.14 10.03
CA THR A 456 -9.84 1.57 9.54
C THR A 456 -9.99 2.42 8.28
N SER A 457 -9.25 3.51 8.14
CA SER A 457 -9.23 4.26 6.88
C SER A 457 -8.74 3.40 5.71
N GLN A 458 -9.22 3.64 4.50
CA GLN A 458 -8.74 2.90 3.32
C GLN A 458 -7.27 3.23 3.02
N GLU A 459 -6.91 4.50 3.15
CA GLU A 459 -5.57 5.01 2.84
C GLU A 459 -4.75 5.27 4.11
N TYR A 460 -3.44 5.45 3.93
CA TYR A 460 -2.48 5.82 4.98
C TYR A 460 -2.26 7.33 5.02
N GLY A 461 -1.88 7.86 6.18
CA GLY A 461 -1.42 9.25 6.30
C GLY A 461 -2.22 10.10 7.27
N SER A 462 -1.70 11.29 7.56
CA SER A 462 -2.30 12.23 8.54
C SER A 462 -3.61 12.88 8.08
N ASP A 463 -3.86 12.89 6.76
CA ASP A 463 -5.14 13.33 6.17
C ASP A 463 -6.27 12.32 6.40
N GLN A 464 -5.93 11.09 6.79
CA GLN A 464 -6.89 10.03 7.00
C GLN A 464 -7.41 10.05 8.45
N SER A 465 -8.72 9.87 8.60
CA SER A 465 -9.36 9.90 9.90
C SER A 465 -10.50 8.89 9.98
N VAL A 466 -10.79 8.43 11.19
CA VAL A 466 -11.97 7.65 11.54
C VAL A 466 -12.55 8.25 12.81
N GLU A 467 -13.78 8.74 12.73
CA GLU A 467 -14.53 9.31 13.86
C GLU A 467 -15.87 8.59 13.98
N ILE A 468 -16.20 8.17 15.19
CA ILE A 468 -17.45 7.48 15.51
C ILE A 468 -18.18 8.29 16.58
N GLU A 469 -19.29 8.90 16.18
CA GLU A 469 -20.19 9.62 17.08
C GLU A 469 -21.43 8.77 17.36
N VAL A 470 -21.53 8.24 18.58
CA VAL A 470 -22.74 7.52 19.01
C VAL A 470 -23.84 8.53 19.35
N ILE A 471 -24.84 8.60 18.47
CA ILE A 471 -26.00 9.51 18.54
C ILE A 471 -27.05 8.98 19.54
N GLY A 472 -27.29 7.67 19.51
CA GLY A 472 -28.27 7.01 20.36
C GLY A 472 -27.83 5.60 20.70
N GLU A 473 -27.94 5.23 21.96
CA GLU A 473 -27.65 3.90 22.46
C GLU A 473 -28.64 3.59 23.59
N SER A 474 -29.18 2.37 23.60
CA SER A 474 -30.10 1.92 24.65
C SER A 474 -29.38 1.77 25.99
N ASP A 475 -30.12 1.80 27.11
CA ASP A 475 -29.55 1.72 28.46
C ASP A 475 -28.70 0.46 28.72
N ALA A 476 -28.96 -0.64 27.99
CA ALA A 476 -28.20 -1.89 28.07
C ALA A 476 -27.03 -1.98 27.07
N GLY A 477 -26.87 -1.00 26.17
CA GLY A 477 -25.78 -0.93 25.21
C GLY A 477 -24.45 -0.51 25.84
N THR A 478 -23.34 -1.05 25.32
CA THR A 478 -21.98 -0.73 25.81
C THR A 478 -21.01 -0.34 24.67
N PHE A 479 -21.51 -0.12 23.46
CA PHE A 479 -20.75 0.24 22.27
C PHE A 479 -19.93 1.52 22.49
N LYS A 480 -20.57 2.60 22.99
CA LYS A 480 -19.87 3.88 23.20
C LYS A 480 -18.73 3.77 24.20
N SER A 481 -18.93 3.03 25.30
CA SER A 481 -17.90 2.86 26.35
C SER A 481 -16.76 1.94 25.95
N ASN A 482 -16.93 1.12 24.91
CA ASN A 482 -15.93 0.17 24.43
C ASN A 482 -15.19 0.65 23.17
N LEU A 483 -15.47 1.87 22.69
CA LEU A 483 -14.64 2.54 21.70
C LEU A 483 -13.26 2.80 22.28
N SER A 484 -12.21 2.36 21.57
CA SER A 484 -10.82 2.68 21.91
C SER A 484 -10.58 4.19 21.98
N GLU A 485 -11.09 4.92 20.99
CA GLU A 485 -11.15 6.37 20.93
C GLU A 485 -12.39 6.79 20.11
N THR A 486 -12.90 8.00 20.30
CA THR A 486 -14.02 8.51 19.48
C THR A 486 -13.55 9.01 18.12
N ARG A 487 -12.25 9.35 18.00
CA ARG A 487 -11.64 9.82 16.76
C ARG A 487 -10.16 9.44 16.73
N ALA A 488 -9.75 8.74 15.68
CA ALA A 488 -8.37 8.42 15.38
C ALA A 488 -7.91 9.10 14.09
N LEU A 489 -6.61 9.40 14.02
CA LEU A 489 -5.94 9.92 12.82
C LEU A 489 -4.86 8.94 12.39
N GLY A 490 -4.61 8.86 11.09
CA GLY A 490 -3.43 8.18 10.57
C GLY A 490 -2.18 9.04 10.79
N SER A 491 -1.03 8.50 10.41
CA SER A 491 0.24 9.22 10.41
C SER A 491 0.95 9.02 9.08
N ASP A 492 1.66 10.04 8.62
CA ASP A 492 2.49 9.93 7.42
C ASP A 492 3.77 9.16 7.71
N VAL A 493 4.40 8.66 6.65
CA VAL A 493 5.76 8.12 6.73
C VAL A 493 6.74 9.21 7.17
N ASP A 494 7.61 8.90 8.13
CA ASP A 494 8.72 9.78 8.53
C ASP A 494 10.04 9.15 8.11
N ALA A 495 10.78 9.83 7.24
CA ALA A 495 12.04 9.33 6.72
C ALA A 495 13.04 10.45 6.44
N THR A 496 14.30 10.06 6.32
CA THR A 496 15.38 10.93 5.82
C THR A 496 15.94 10.37 4.53
N VAL A 497 16.23 11.24 3.57
CA VAL A 497 16.95 10.90 2.33
C VAL A 497 18.32 11.56 2.40
N ASN A 498 19.39 10.78 2.36
CA ASN A 498 20.78 11.24 2.55
C ASN A 498 20.96 12.11 3.81
N GLY A 499 20.26 11.77 4.89
CA GLY A 499 20.29 12.49 6.17
C GLY A 499 19.45 13.78 6.22
N VAL A 500 18.81 14.18 5.11
CA VAL A 500 17.87 15.32 5.09
C VAL A 500 16.45 14.79 5.31
N LYS A 501 15.66 15.45 6.17
CA LYS A 501 14.26 15.09 6.40
C LYS A 501 13.47 15.19 5.09
N ALA A 502 12.82 14.10 4.70
CA ALA A 502 11.91 14.06 3.56
C ALA A 502 10.51 14.54 4.00
N GLY A 503 9.74 15.09 3.08
CA GLY A 503 8.31 15.32 3.26
C GLY A 503 7.58 13.98 3.12
N GLY A 504 6.80 13.60 4.13
CA GLY A 504 5.93 12.43 4.09
C GLY A 504 4.48 12.83 3.89
N SER A 505 3.74 12.09 3.06
CA SER A 505 2.29 12.16 2.92
C SER A 505 1.78 10.76 2.61
N GLY A 506 1.06 10.15 3.54
CA GLY A 506 0.76 8.73 3.51
C GLY A 506 2.03 7.90 3.35
N ASN A 507 2.06 7.00 2.36
CA ASN A 507 3.23 6.19 1.99
C ASN A 507 4.20 6.91 1.02
N ASN A 508 3.91 8.15 0.60
CA ASN A 508 4.75 8.88 -0.32
C ASN A 508 5.79 9.72 0.42
N LEU A 509 7.06 9.52 0.04
CA LEU A 509 8.22 10.29 0.44
C LEU A 509 8.58 11.25 -0.68
N SER A 510 8.86 12.50 -0.33
CA SER A 510 9.33 13.51 -1.27
C SER A 510 10.53 14.25 -0.71
N ILE A 511 11.50 14.55 -1.57
CA ILE A 511 12.61 15.44 -1.25
C ILE A 511 12.81 16.39 -2.41
N ASN A 512 12.88 17.68 -2.11
CA ASN A 512 13.20 18.72 -3.07
C ASN A 512 14.37 19.54 -2.54
N THR A 513 15.55 19.31 -3.11
CA THR A 513 16.79 20.01 -2.79
C THR A 513 17.40 20.58 -4.06
N SER A 514 18.42 21.43 -3.93
CA SER A 514 19.13 21.99 -5.08
C SER A 514 19.80 20.92 -5.96
N THR A 515 20.04 19.71 -5.43
CA THR A 515 20.77 18.63 -6.13
C THR A 515 19.93 17.40 -6.42
N LEU A 516 18.80 17.21 -5.74
CA LEU A 516 17.94 16.04 -5.87
C LEU A 516 16.47 16.45 -5.66
N ASP A 517 15.63 16.11 -6.64
CA ASP A 517 14.18 16.18 -6.59
C ASP A 517 13.63 14.78 -6.89
N LEU A 518 12.94 14.19 -5.92
CA LEU A 518 12.60 12.77 -5.91
C LEU A 518 11.32 12.56 -5.12
N SER A 519 10.42 11.75 -5.67
CA SER A 519 9.26 11.20 -4.97
C SER A 519 9.31 9.66 -5.00
N ILE A 520 9.00 9.01 -3.89
CA ILE A 520 9.00 7.55 -3.74
C ILE A 520 7.76 7.14 -2.94
N THR A 521 6.95 6.25 -3.49
CA THR A 521 5.89 5.58 -2.75
C THR A 521 6.46 4.27 -2.20
N VAL A 522 6.55 4.15 -0.87
CA VAL A 522 6.92 2.89 -0.23
C VAL A 522 5.73 1.93 -0.23
N GLU A 523 6.01 0.64 -0.12
CA GLU A 523 4.97 -0.38 0.08
C GLU A 523 4.18 -0.12 1.38
N ASP A 524 2.92 -0.52 1.39
CA ASP A 524 1.98 -0.27 2.48
C ASP A 524 2.52 -0.68 3.85
N GLY A 525 2.57 0.30 4.78
CA GLY A 525 3.03 0.06 6.16
C GLY A 525 4.52 -0.31 6.29
N SER A 526 5.31 -0.16 5.22
CA SER A 526 6.74 -0.50 5.25
C SER A 526 7.53 0.44 6.15
N SER A 527 8.35 -0.15 7.02
CA SER A 527 9.37 0.54 7.84
C SER A 527 10.80 0.21 7.38
N SER A 528 10.94 -0.39 6.20
CA SER A 528 12.24 -0.87 5.71
C SER A 528 13.08 0.27 5.14
N ASN A 529 14.35 0.33 5.55
CA ASN A 529 15.36 1.19 4.92
C ASN A 529 15.81 0.60 3.59
N PHE A 530 16.18 1.48 2.67
CA PHE A 530 16.70 1.06 1.37
C PHE A 530 17.67 2.09 0.79
N SER A 531 18.51 1.63 -0.13
CA SER A 531 19.47 2.47 -0.83
C SER A 531 19.51 2.12 -2.31
N PHE A 532 19.73 3.12 -3.15
CA PHE A 532 19.86 2.94 -4.59
C PHE A 532 20.83 3.97 -5.15
N SER A 533 21.24 3.78 -6.41
CA SER A 533 22.06 4.74 -7.13
C SER A 533 21.30 5.26 -8.34
N ILE A 534 21.45 6.55 -8.60
CA ILE A 534 21.08 7.19 -9.87
C ILE A 534 22.35 7.19 -10.72
N THR A 535 22.36 6.46 -11.82
CA THR A 535 23.57 6.13 -12.60
C THR A 535 23.68 6.89 -13.93
N GLY A 536 22.75 7.81 -14.20
CA GLY A 536 22.71 8.55 -15.46
C GLY A 536 21.33 9.07 -15.80
N GLY A 537 21.16 9.47 -17.07
CA GLY A 537 19.89 9.92 -17.62
C GLY A 537 19.59 11.41 -17.40
N GLY A 538 18.34 11.78 -17.61
CA GLY A 538 17.86 13.16 -17.60
C GLY A 538 18.21 13.93 -18.88
N ALA A 539 17.27 14.75 -19.35
CA ALA A 539 17.54 15.72 -20.41
C ALA A 539 18.41 16.86 -19.85
N THR A 540 19.68 16.89 -20.24
CA THR A 540 20.64 17.92 -19.80
C THR A 540 20.79 19.03 -20.83
N PHE A 541 20.64 20.28 -20.39
CA PHE A 541 20.74 21.47 -21.22
C PHE A 541 21.89 22.36 -20.76
N GLN A 542 22.79 22.69 -21.67
CA GLN A 542 23.86 23.65 -21.43
C GLN A 542 23.31 25.08 -21.60
N LEU A 543 23.00 25.71 -20.47
CA LEU A 543 22.36 27.03 -20.45
C LEU A 543 23.38 28.17 -20.36
N GLY A 544 24.59 27.94 -19.84
CA GLY A 544 25.66 28.94 -19.81
C GLY A 544 26.73 28.76 -20.90
N PRO A 545 27.64 29.73 -21.06
CA PRO A 545 28.70 29.71 -22.07
C PRO A 545 29.80 28.65 -21.82
N ASP A 546 30.02 28.23 -20.57
CA ASP A 546 31.06 27.27 -20.20
C ASP A 546 30.48 25.88 -19.93
N ALA A 547 31.13 24.84 -20.47
CA ALA A 547 30.72 23.45 -20.30
C ALA A 547 31.01 22.91 -18.89
N THR A 548 30.31 23.44 -17.89
CA THR A 548 30.42 23.09 -16.47
C THR A 548 29.05 22.68 -15.94
N SER A 549 29.02 21.76 -14.97
CA SER A 549 27.76 21.26 -14.38
C SER A 549 26.94 22.36 -13.71
N THR A 550 27.59 23.41 -13.18
CA THR A 550 26.92 24.57 -12.57
C THR A 550 26.21 25.48 -13.57
N GLN A 551 26.54 25.36 -14.86
CA GLN A 551 25.90 26.09 -15.96
C GLN A 551 24.99 25.18 -16.80
N GLN A 552 24.74 23.97 -16.32
CA GLN A 552 23.80 23.02 -16.90
C GLN A 552 22.55 22.93 -16.03
N ALA A 553 21.42 22.68 -16.68
CA ALA A 553 20.19 22.31 -16.03
C ALA A 553 19.74 20.95 -16.56
N SER A 554 19.38 20.04 -15.66
CA SER A 554 18.90 18.70 -16.01
C SER A 554 17.44 18.53 -15.58
N LEU A 555 16.68 17.79 -16.38
CA LEU A 555 15.28 17.50 -16.10
C LEU A 555 14.96 16.05 -16.51
N GLY A 556 14.34 15.30 -15.61
CA GLY A 556 13.80 13.97 -15.93
C GLY A 556 12.47 14.11 -16.67
N ILE A 557 12.37 13.55 -17.87
CA ILE A 557 11.11 13.43 -18.61
C ILE A 557 10.73 11.95 -18.70
N GLY A 558 9.78 11.57 -17.85
CA GLY A 558 9.31 10.18 -17.71
C GLY A 558 8.58 9.65 -18.94
N SER A 559 8.46 8.33 -18.99
CA SER A 559 7.70 7.64 -20.04
C SER A 559 6.19 7.82 -19.84
N VAL A 560 5.47 8.12 -20.93
CA VAL A 560 3.99 8.12 -20.95
C VAL A 560 3.40 6.85 -21.56
N SER A 561 4.23 5.85 -21.84
CA SER A 561 3.76 4.56 -22.33
C SER A 561 2.85 3.88 -21.29
N THR A 562 1.83 3.15 -21.74
CA THR A 562 0.82 2.55 -20.85
C THR A 562 1.41 1.50 -19.91
N GLY A 563 2.57 0.91 -20.27
CA GLY A 563 3.30 -0.03 -19.43
C GLY A 563 4.15 0.60 -18.32
N LYS A 564 4.37 1.92 -18.37
CA LYS A 564 5.15 2.67 -17.36
C LYS A 564 4.31 3.69 -16.59
N LEU A 565 3.22 4.16 -17.19
CA LEU A 565 2.33 5.12 -16.58
C LEU A 565 1.36 4.42 -15.60
N GLY A 566 1.23 4.96 -14.39
CA GLY A 566 0.53 4.35 -13.24
C GLY A 566 1.49 4.19 -12.04
N GLY A 567 1.13 3.42 -11.03
CA GLY A 567 1.75 3.44 -9.70
C GLY A 567 1.08 2.41 -8.78
N SER A 568 0.82 2.74 -7.51
CA SER A 568 0.29 1.77 -6.53
C SER A 568 -1.09 1.22 -6.89
N SER A 569 -1.93 2.01 -7.56
CA SER A 569 -3.29 1.58 -7.95
C SER A 569 -3.31 0.60 -9.12
N GLY A 570 -2.19 0.48 -9.85
CA GLY A 570 -2.07 -0.32 -11.07
C GLY A 570 -1.33 0.44 -12.17
N ARG A 571 -1.24 -0.18 -13.35
CA ARG A 571 -0.64 0.44 -14.54
C ARG A 571 -1.72 0.68 -15.60
N LEU A 572 -1.54 1.72 -16.42
CA LEU A 572 -2.54 2.13 -17.40
C LEU A 572 -2.89 1.02 -18.42
N TYR A 573 -1.96 0.14 -18.75
CA TYR A 573 -2.24 -0.99 -19.65
C TYR A 573 -3.25 -1.99 -19.09
N GLU A 574 -3.42 -2.05 -17.76
CA GLU A 574 -4.34 -2.99 -17.09
C GLU A 574 -5.81 -2.66 -17.33
N LEU A 575 -6.10 -1.49 -17.91
CA LEU A 575 -7.43 -1.13 -18.39
C LEU A 575 -7.79 -1.76 -19.73
N GLY A 576 -6.83 -2.37 -20.43
CA GLY A 576 -7.07 -2.97 -21.74
C GLY A 576 -7.99 -4.19 -21.69
N SER A 577 -8.60 -4.54 -22.82
CA SER A 577 -9.42 -5.74 -22.95
C SER A 577 -8.71 -7.00 -22.42
N GLY A 578 -9.41 -7.77 -21.57
CA GLY A 578 -8.90 -9.00 -20.98
C GLY A 578 -7.91 -8.82 -19.81
N GLN A 579 -7.64 -7.59 -19.39
CA GLN A 579 -6.80 -7.28 -18.23
C GLN A 579 -7.63 -7.17 -16.93
N SER A 580 -6.95 -7.18 -15.79
CA SER A 580 -7.55 -7.20 -14.46
C SER A 580 -8.43 -5.97 -14.14
N LYS A 581 -8.12 -4.81 -14.73
CA LYS A 581 -8.82 -3.53 -14.52
C LYS A 581 -9.61 -3.08 -15.75
N SER A 582 -10.02 -4.01 -16.62
CA SER A 582 -10.94 -3.71 -17.70
C SER A 582 -12.34 -3.33 -17.16
N LEU A 583 -13.15 -2.66 -17.98
CA LEU A 583 -14.50 -2.23 -17.60
C LEU A 583 -15.44 -3.37 -17.20
N ILE A 584 -15.15 -4.60 -17.63
CA ILE A 584 -15.95 -5.78 -17.30
C ILE A 584 -15.51 -6.39 -15.96
N ASN A 585 -14.22 -6.27 -15.63
CA ASN A 585 -13.62 -6.96 -14.49
C ASN A 585 -13.61 -6.10 -13.22
N ASP A 586 -13.22 -4.82 -13.34
CA ASP A 586 -13.08 -3.93 -12.19
C ASP A 586 -13.08 -2.45 -12.60
N VAL A 587 -14.27 -1.87 -12.76
CA VAL A 587 -14.46 -0.45 -13.13
C VAL A 587 -13.93 0.49 -12.04
N HIS A 588 -14.08 0.15 -10.77
CA HIS A 588 -13.62 0.99 -9.66
C HIS A 588 -12.09 1.04 -9.60
N GLY A 589 -11.44 -0.10 -9.80
CA GLY A 589 -9.99 -0.16 -9.95
C GLY A 589 -9.49 0.59 -11.19
N ALA A 590 -10.21 0.49 -12.32
CA ALA A 590 -9.91 1.29 -13.52
C ALA A 590 -9.95 2.80 -13.24
N ALA A 591 -10.95 3.26 -12.47
CA ALA A 591 -11.08 4.65 -12.08
C ALA A 591 -9.89 5.12 -11.23
N LYS A 592 -9.49 4.33 -10.22
CA LYS A 592 -8.32 4.64 -9.37
C LYS A 592 -7.02 4.75 -10.18
N VAL A 593 -6.78 3.81 -11.11
CA VAL A 593 -5.62 3.86 -12.00
C VAL A 593 -5.63 5.12 -12.87
N ILE A 594 -6.78 5.50 -13.42
CA ILE A 594 -6.90 6.69 -14.28
C ILE A 594 -6.68 7.98 -13.51
N ASP A 595 -7.24 8.12 -12.32
CA ASP A 595 -7.02 9.32 -11.49
C ASP A 595 -5.53 9.46 -11.13
N GLU A 596 -4.88 8.37 -10.72
CA GLU A 596 -3.44 8.35 -10.39
C GLU A 596 -2.57 8.71 -11.63
N VAL A 597 -2.88 8.13 -12.79
CA VAL A 597 -2.21 8.41 -14.05
C VAL A 597 -2.41 9.87 -14.49
N MET A 598 -3.63 10.41 -14.35
CA MET A 598 -3.92 11.80 -14.65
C MET A 598 -3.10 12.74 -13.76
N HIS A 599 -3.03 12.47 -12.46
CA HIS A 599 -2.18 13.23 -11.54
C HIS A 599 -0.71 13.20 -11.98
N LYS A 600 -0.17 12.04 -12.39
CA LYS A 600 1.20 11.94 -12.91
C LYS A 600 1.43 12.79 -14.16
N VAL A 601 0.53 12.73 -15.14
CA VAL A 601 0.66 13.53 -16.37
C VAL A 601 0.54 15.03 -16.08
N VAL A 602 -0.38 15.43 -15.20
CA VAL A 602 -0.52 16.83 -14.76
C VAL A 602 0.74 17.31 -14.06
N ASN A 603 1.31 16.51 -13.15
CA ASN A 603 2.56 16.84 -12.47
C ASN A 603 3.73 16.98 -13.44
N MET A 604 3.88 16.05 -14.40
CA MET A 604 4.90 16.13 -15.45
C MET A 604 4.78 17.43 -16.26
N ARG A 605 3.56 17.82 -16.65
CA ARG A 605 3.30 19.08 -17.36
C ARG A 605 3.59 20.31 -16.51
N GLY A 606 3.15 20.29 -15.25
CA GLY A 606 3.42 21.35 -14.28
C GLY A 606 4.93 21.57 -14.11
N ARG A 607 5.70 20.48 -14.01
CA ARG A 607 7.17 20.52 -13.92
C ARG A 607 7.81 21.07 -15.19
N LEU A 608 7.42 20.60 -16.37
CA LEU A 608 7.91 21.14 -17.66
C LEU A 608 7.62 22.65 -17.79
N GLY A 609 6.40 23.07 -17.43
CA GLY A 609 6.01 24.47 -17.42
C GLY A 609 6.83 25.30 -16.43
N SER A 610 7.04 24.78 -15.22
CA SER A 610 7.87 25.43 -14.20
C SER A 610 9.33 25.57 -14.65
N PHE A 611 9.92 24.53 -15.26
CA PHE A 611 11.27 24.55 -15.79
C PHE A 611 11.42 25.57 -16.92
N GLN A 612 10.43 25.63 -17.83
CA GLN A 612 10.40 26.63 -18.89
C GLN A 612 10.34 28.06 -18.33
N ALA A 613 9.45 28.33 -17.38
CA ALA A 613 9.24 29.67 -16.84
C ALA A 613 10.37 30.14 -15.91
N THR A 614 10.80 29.29 -14.98
CA THR A 614 11.74 29.67 -13.92
C THR A 614 13.20 29.51 -14.32
N THR A 615 13.51 28.51 -15.14
CA THR A 615 14.89 28.18 -15.49
C THR A 615 15.23 28.69 -16.89
N LEU A 616 14.52 28.25 -17.93
CA LEU A 616 14.86 28.59 -19.31
C LEU A 616 14.62 30.07 -19.63
N GLN A 617 13.43 30.61 -19.31
CA GLN A 617 13.10 32.00 -19.63
C GLN A 617 13.95 32.99 -18.82
N SER A 618 14.16 32.72 -17.53
CA SER A 618 15.02 33.53 -16.67
C SER A 618 16.48 33.54 -17.17
N SER A 619 17.01 32.36 -17.52
CA SER A 619 18.34 32.25 -18.14
C SER A 619 18.43 33.01 -19.46
N LEU A 620 17.42 32.89 -20.33
CA LEU A 620 17.39 33.59 -21.61
C LEU A 620 17.44 35.11 -21.44
N VAL A 621 16.66 35.67 -20.50
CA VAL A 621 16.68 37.10 -20.21
C VAL A 621 18.07 37.53 -19.71
N SER A 622 18.62 36.84 -18.71
CA SER A 622 19.92 37.14 -18.13
C SER A 622 21.07 37.07 -19.15
N LEU A 623 21.08 36.05 -20.01
CA LEU A 623 22.10 35.89 -21.06
C LEU A 623 22.01 36.98 -22.13
N ASN A 624 20.80 37.41 -22.51
CA ASN A 624 20.62 38.50 -23.48
C ASN A 624 21.07 39.85 -22.91
N GLU A 625 20.75 40.13 -21.64
CA GLU A 625 21.22 41.34 -20.94
C GLU A 625 22.75 41.34 -20.85
N THR A 626 23.35 40.23 -20.42
CA THR A 626 24.81 40.10 -20.33
C THR A 626 25.44 40.29 -21.71
N LYS A 627 24.89 39.66 -22.76
CA LYS A 627 25.36 39.82 -24.13
C LYS A 627 25.30 41.29 -24.58
N ALA A 628 24.20 42.00 -24.30
CA ALA A 628 24.06 43.41 -24.66
C ALA A 628 25.10 44.29 -23.94
N ASN A 629 25.31 44.08 -22.64
CA ASN A 629 26.32 44.79 -21.85
C ASN A 629 27.74 44.55 -22.37
N LEU A 630 28.08 43.30 -22.74
CA LEU A 630 29.39 43.00 -23.33
C LEU A 630 29.53 43.57 -24.75
N GLN A 631 28.46 43.60 -25.55
CA GLN A 631 28.47 44.25 -26.87
C GLN A 631 28.74 45.75 -26.75
N GLU A 632 28.13 46.42 -25.77
CA GLU A 632 28.40 47.82 -25.45
C GLU A 632 29.85 48.02 -24.99
N ALA A 633 30.36 47.16 -24.11
CA ALA A 633 31.75 47.20 -23.66
C ALA A 633 32.73 47.01 -24.83
N VAL A 634 32.45 46.09 -25.76
CA VAL A 634 33.24 45.92 -26.99
C VAL A 634 33.18 47.18 -27.84
N SER A 635 32.00 47.75 -28.06
CA SER A 635 31.83 48.98 -28.84
C SER A 635 32.64 50.14 -28.27
N SER A 636 32.60 50.35 -26.95
CA SER A 636 33.39 51.38 -26.27
C SER A 636 34.91 51.22 -26.48
N ILE A 637 35.40 49.98 -26.56
CA ILE A 637 36.82 49.70 -26.76
C ILE A 637 37.21 49.78 -28.24
N SER A 638 36.40 49.20 -29.13
CA SER A 638 36.79 48.95 -30.52
C SER A 638 36.26 49.96 -31.52
N ASP A 639 35.18 50.67 -31.24
CA ASP A 639 34.50 51.47 -32.26
C ASP A 639 35.07 52.88 -32.33
N ALA A 640 35.15 53.41 -33.55
CA ALA A 640 35.62 54.77 -33.79
C ALA A 640 34.46 55.77 -33.60
N ASP A 641 34.71 56.84 -32.84
CA ASP A 641 33.80 57.98 -32.80
C ASP A 641 33.84 58.70 -34.16
N PHE A 642 32.75 58.57 -34.92
CA PHE A 642 32.63 59.14 -36.26
C PHE A 642 32.84 60.66 -36.27
N ALA A 643 32.32 61.38 -35.27
CA ALA A 643 32.43 62.84 -35.21
C ALA A 643 33.88 63.26 -34.95
N GLN A 644 34.54 62.60 -33.99
CA GLN A 644 35.94 62.87 -33.68
C GLN A 644 36.87 62.49 -34.82
N GLU A 645 36.65 61.33 -35.46
CA GLU A 645 37.51 60.86 -36.56
C GLU A 645 37.28 61.66 -37.84
N SER A 646 36.06 62.15 -38.10
CA SER A 646 35.78 63.07 -39.20
C SER A 646 36.49 64.43 -39.00
N ALA A 647 36.50 64.94 -37.76
CA ALA A 647 37.23 66.17 -37.42
C ALA A 647 38.75 65.97 -37.57
N ASN A 648 39.28 64.83 -37.14
CA ASN A 648 40.70 64.47 -37.33
C ASN A 648 41.05 64.33 -38.81
N LEU A 649 40.18 63.69 -39.60
CA LEU A 649 40.34 63.56 -41.04
C LEU A 649 40.40 64.94 -41.72
N THR A 650 39.46 65.82 -41.40
CA THR A 650 39.42 67.18 -41.96
C THR A 650 40.67 67.97 -41.55
N ARG A 651 41.10 67.86 -40.28
CA ARG A 651 42.36 68.47 -39.81
C ARG A 651 43.56 67.94 -40.59
N ALA A 652 43.67 66.63 -40.77
CA ALA A 652 44.77 65.99 -41.50
C ALA A 652 44.77 66.40 -42.98
N GLN A 653 43.60 66.49 -43.63
CA GLN A 653 43.46 66.99 -45.01
C GLN A 653 43.97 68.43 -45.14
N ILE A 654 43.57 69.32 -44.22
CA ILE A 654 44.03 70.72 -44.20
C ILE A 654 45.56 70.78 -43.97
N LEU A 655 46.09 69.94 -43.08
CA LEU A 655 47.53 69.87 -42.80
C LEU A 655 48.35 69.32 -43.97
N VAL A 656 47.82 68.35 -44.72
CA VAL A 656 48.45 67.85 -45.95
C VAL A 656 48.46 68.94 -47.03
N GLN A 657 47.33 69.63 -47.26
CA GLN A 657 47.24 70.76 -48.20
C GLN A 657 48.14 71.94 -47.80
N SER A 658 48.23 72.25 -46.50
CA SER A 658 49.11 73.29 -45.99
C SER A 658 50.58 72.87 -46.07
N GLY A 659 50.89 71.60 -45.77
CA GLY A 659 52.23 71.02 -45.80
C GLY A 659 52.81 70.95 -47.20
N THR A 660 52.00 70.66 -48.24
CA THR A 660 52.44 70.71 -49.64
C THR A 660 52.77 72.14 -50.08
N ASN A 661 51.99 73.13 -49.65
CA ASN A 661 52.25 74.55 -49.89
C ASN A 661 53.54 75.02 -49.18
N VAL A 662 53.74 74.63 -47.91
CA VAL A 662 54.96 74.95 -47.16
C VAL A 662 56.18 74.25 -47.74
N LEU A 663 56.07 72.99 -48.18
CA LEU A 663 57.14 72.27 -48.86
C LEU A 663 57.50 72.94 -50.21
N SER A 664 56.50 73.38 -50.96
CA SER A 664 56.69 74.16 -52.19
C SER A 664 57.45 75.47 -51.91
N LEU A 665 57.03 76.22 -50.88
CA LEU A 665 57.68 77.47 -50.46
C LEU A 665 59.12 77.23 -49.93
N ALA A 666 59.32 76.18 -49.13
CA ALA A 666 60.63 75.78 -48.61
C ALA A 666 61.61 75.37 -49.72
N ASN A 667 61.10 74.88 -50.86
CA ASN A 667 61.89 74.56 -52.05
C ASN A 667 62.10 75.76 -52.99
N GLN A 668 61.29 76.83 -52.89
CA GLN A 668 61.47 78.06 -53.66
C GLN A 668 62.62 78.94 -53.13
N ASN A 669 62.80 79.02 -51.81
CA ASN A 669 63.87 79.83 -51.20
C ASN A 669 65.30 79.49 -51.71
N PRO A 670 65.73 78.20 -51.76
CA PRO A 670 67.01 77.84 -52.34
C PRO A 670 67.08 78.06 -53.85
N ARG A 671 65.97 77.86 -54.59
CA ARG A 671 65.90 78.08 -56.05
C ARG A 671 66.08 79.55 -56.42
N ASN A 672 65.50 80.46 -55.63
CA ASN A 672 65.67 81.90 -55.81
C ASN A 672 67.11 82.34 -55.53
N VAL A 673 67.80 81.70 -54.57
CA VAL A 673 69.22 81.97 -54.29
C VAL A 673 70.15 81.38 -55.35
N LEU A 674 69.87 80.17 -55.87
CA LEU A 674 70.60 79.61 -57.02
C LEU A 674 70.38 80.40 -58.31
N SER A 675 69.18 80.96 -58.52
CA SER A 675 68.87 81.86 -59.64
C SER A 675 69.61 83.21 -59.58
N LEU A 676 70.13 83.60 -58.41
CA LEU A 676 70.92 84.83 -58.21
C LEU A 676 72.44 84.57 -58.24
N LEU A 677 72.87 83.30 -58.32
CA LEU A 677 74.27 82.86 -58.36
C LEU A 677 74.65 82.21 -59.71
N GLY A 678 73.72 82.18 -60.67
CA GLY A 678 73.92 81.69 -62.04
C GLY A 678 74.02 82.83 -63.04
#